data_AF-A0AA36CXL0-F1
#
_entry.id   AF-A0AA36CXL0-F1
#
_cell.length_a   1.000
_cell.length_b   1.000
_cell.length_c   1.000
_cell.angle_alpha   90.00
_cell.angle_beta   90.00
_cell.angle_gamma   90.00
#
_symmetry.space_group_name_H-M   'P 1'
#
loop_
_entity.id
_entity.type
_entity.pdbx_description
1 polymer ?
#
loop_
_entity_poly.entity_id
_entity_poly.type
_entity_poly.pdbx_seq_one_letter_code
_entity_poly.pdbx_strand_id
1 'polypeptide(L)'
;MISGGPPFSGGLGFSLPSFSTSSSRKQRLLLLIAILVISFNGYAVATKKFSVLRISPHSKRDVEFLHEIREKDHDLDFWKGPTAPGKEIHLMVDEDKTAFIERALSRRNISHTIMIADVEKVIVDQKKKRAKIDSELRLRDWREGKINFNLAQYHSFADVINYLNALAVTYPELVSVQPIGTTHEGRQIPLIKITNKRLPGPKKAVWVDGGIHAREWVSPSTVLYFIHTLITQYDKDPKIRQYVDSLDWYLVPLLNPDGYEYSRSSTNPEIRLWRKNRSPAKCIQVASGPFQPPQQQCCQGVDLNRNFDWFFGQVGSSTDPCSEIYQGAYAFSEPETRSVRDFLAQHRITTFITLHSYSQILMYPFGHQVRTYSNDLNDLHATATNAASALRSLYGTQYRVGTGADTLYPASGGSEDWAKGKAHVKFSYLFELRPEEQVWDGFLLAENQIVPTARETWEAVKVIADSTLRHQDSAAPAVRHHPQQPVQHRPAAFRPAICEAHPMMQRHAPRLLAPQRRPDDPSGAQTQGKKYELVSRQTTKVTALSTKLEWKISEFERLMKLYKNGDNLISKTFGCPEAPSVIWELHVYPNGKREEDASNVSFFLRQVGLSRNDKPLMTEFQIYAVDSFNQRVSVCRDTKDFTHQQGRGKFQVTRDKLIAALRHDGTLVLFCELEYLLPEQGIETEVEGTVDDQKKQEEFFIREANYEMWTNKRFTDCCIKVGHTEIDCHRCILAQQSEVFRSMFQEEFREAREGVIEILDCKPGVVKKLLEFMYTGSFGASLFDATCTVEELLAIADKYAVLRLKEQCEFMLSKELNVKNFSQLASFADLYSAELLKRACTRFLVGHHKTVMRSPDWRELKKTNPGLANELLESALNVGEPLGNSMDELDDSNDEIEPPPRKRLRRFGNNAPGQGDSSASQ
;
A
#
# COMPACT_ATOMS: atom_id res chain seq x y z
N MET A 1 38.72 23.87 -50.70
CA MET A 1 40.08 24.09 -50.17
C MET A 1 40.14 23.50 -48.76
N ILE A 2 41.03 22.52 -48.57
CA ILE A 2 41.85 22.25 -47.36
C ILE A 2 41.04 21.77 -46.12
N SER A 3 40.86 20.45 -45.89
CA SER A 3 41.75 19.44 -45.22
C SER A 3 41.91 19.68 -43.70
N GLY A 4 41.91 18.74 -42.75
CA GLY A 4 41.90 17.27 -42.65
C GLY A 4 42.05 16.91 -41.14
N GLY A 5 41.70 15.69 -40.71
CA GLY A 5 42.06 15.17 -39.36
C GLY A 5 43.55 14.77 -39.25
N PRO A 6 44.05 14.00 -38.25
CA PRO A 6 43.44 13.48 -37.00
C PRO A 6 44.41 13.65 -35.74
N PRO A 7 44.74 12.67 -34.85
CA PRO A 7 44.55 12.68 -33.37
C PRO A 7 45.84 12.39 -32.52
N PHE A 8 45.70 11.83 -31.29
CA PHE A 8 46.69 11.39 -30.24
C PHE A 8 46.99 12.43 -29.14
N SER A 9 46.85 12.21 -27.83
CA SER A 9 47.18 11.12 -26.87
C SER A 9 48.67 11.03 -26.47
N GLY A 10 48.91 11.01 -25.15
CA GLY A 10 50.21 10.90 -24.46
C GLY A 10 50.11 11.63 -23.12
N GLY A 11 50.32 11.06 -21.94
CA GLY A 11 51.07 9.85 -21.58
C GLY A 11 52.29 10.28 -20.73
N LEU A 12 52.16 10.29 -19.41
CA LEU A 12 53.32 10.32 -18.50
C LEU A 12 53.59 8.89 -18.04
N GLY A 13 54.59 8.28 -18.66
CA GLY A 13 55.20 7.03 -18.22
C GLY A 13 56.31 7.32 -17.21
N PHE A 14 56.33 6.55 -16.12
CA PHE A 14 57.52 6.40 -15.29
C PHE A 14 58.31 5.18 -15.76
N SER A 15 59.58 5.43 -16.02
CA SER A 15 60.64 4.51 -16.46
C SER A 15 61.03 3.50 -15.37
N LEU A 16 61.13 2.22 -15.74
CA LEU A 16 61.81 1.18 -14.98
C LEU A 16 63.32 1.19 -15.28
N PRO A 17 64.20 1.02 -14.27
CA PRO A 17 65.62 0.80 -14.50
C PRO A 17 65.90 -0.67 -14.82
N SER A 18 66.86 -0.88 -15.71
CA SER A 18 67.44 -2.17 -16.09
C SER A 18 68.30 -2.75 -14.96
N PHE A 19 68.07 -4.03 -14.62
CA PHE A 19 69.03 -4.82 -13.82
C PHE A 19 69.49 -6.07 -14.56
N SER A 20 70.80 -6.22 -14.52
CA SER A 20 71.68 -7.18 -15.18
C SER A 20 71.50 -8.62 -14.69
N THR A 21 71.78 -9.55 -15.60
CA THR A 21 71.71 -11.00 -15.49
C THR A 21 72.85 -11.59 -14.66
N SER A 22 72.59 -12.02 -13.42
CA SER A 22 73.34 -13.10 -12.77
C SER A 22 72.62 -13.58 -11.52
N SER A 23 71.78 -14.60 -11.66
CA SER A 23 71.14 -15.26 -10.52
C SER A 23 70.83 -16.71 -10.90
N SER A 24 71.35 -17.64 -10.10
CA SER A 24 71.33 -19.08 -10.39
C SER A 24 69.90 -19.62 -10.50
N ARG A 25 69.70 -20.72 -11.24
CA ARG A 25 68.38 -21.38 -11.40
C ARG A 25 67.64 -21.61 -10.07
N LYS A 26 68.37 -21.79 -8.95
CA LYS A 26 67.78 -21.92 -7.61
C LYS A 26 67.18 -20.62 -7.07
N GLN A 27 67.81 -19.47 -7.32
CA GLN A 27 67.27 -18.16 -6.91
C GLN A 27 66.08 -17.74 -7.78
N ARG A 28 66.07 -18.07 -9.08
CA ARG A 28 64.88 -17.88 -9.92
C ARG A 28 63.71 -18.77 -9.50
N LEU A 29 63.98 -20.01 -9.08
CA LEU A 29 62.95 -20.91 -8.55
C LEU A 29 62.42 -20.43 -7.19
N LEU A 30 63.27 -19.94 -6.30
CA LEU A 30 62.87 -19.35 -5.02
C LEU A 30 62.09 -18.04 -5.20
N LEU A 31 62.47 -17.20 -6.17
CA LEU A 31 61.72 -15.98 -6.51
C LEU A 31 60.38 -16.31 -7.18
N LEU A 32 60.32 -17.34 -8.04
CA LEU A 32 59.06 -17.84 -8.62
C LEU A 32 58.15 -18.46 -7.57
N ILE A 33 58.70 -19.21 -6.60
CA ILE A 33 57.93 -19.75 -5.46
C ILE A 33 57.48 -18.61 -4.55
N ALA A 34 58.32 -17.60 -4.28
CA ALA A 34 57.93 -16.43 -3.48
C ALA A 34 56.87 -15.59 -4.20
N ILE A 35 56.98 -15.39 -5.51
CA ILE A 35 55.97 -14.71 -6.32
C ILE A 35 54.70 -15.57 -6.40
N LEU A 36 54.78 -16.90 -6.52
CA LEU A 36 53.62 -17.79 -6.46
C LEU A 36 52.96 -17.80 -5.08
N VAL A 37 53.72 -17.74 -3.98
CA VAL A 37 53.20 -17.64 -2.62
C VAL A 37 52.59 -16.27 -2.36
N ILE A 38 53.14 -15.19 -2.92
CA ILE A 38 52.56 -13.84 -2.88
C ILE A 38 51.34 -13.72 -3.83
N SER A 39 51.30 -14.51 -4.91
CA SER A 39 50.16 -14.58 -5.84
C SER A 39 49.04 -15.51 -5.33
N PHE A 40 49.35 -16.47 -4.45
CA PHE A 40 48.38 -17.35 -3.79
C PHE A 40 47.92 -16.83 -2.42
N ASN A 41 48.69 -15.98 -1.77
CA ASN A 41 48.16 -15.04 -0.78
C ASN A 41 47.70 -13.78 -1.51
N GLY A 42 46.76 -13.94 -2.45
CA GLY A 42 45.76 -12.90 -2.60
C GLY A 42 45.24 -12.61 -1.20
N TYR A 43 45.30 -11.35 -0.76
CA TYR A 43 44.48 -10.92 0.35
C TYR A 43 43.05 -11.28 -0.05
N ALA A 44 42.60 -12.47 0.38
CA ALA A 44 41.20 -12.77 0.46
C ALA A 44 40.68 -11.74 1.45
N VAL A 45 40.23 -10.60 0.94
CA VAL A 45 39.26 -9.78 1.65
C VAL A 45 38.15 -10.77 1.93
N ALA A 46 38.04 -11.22 3.18
CA ALA A 46 36.96 -12.07 3.59
C ALA A 46 35.69 -11.35 3.14
N THR A 47 34.99 -11.92 2.16
CA THR A 47 33.72 -11.36 1.70
C THR A 47 32.78 -11.47 2.87
N LYS A 48 32.56 -10.34 3.55
CA LYS A 48 31.65 -10.25 4.68
C LYS A 48 30.29 -10.74 4.23
N LYS A 49 29.77 -11.74 4.92
CA LYS A 49 28.44 -12.27 4.64
C LYS A 49 27.45 -11.50 5.48
N PHE A 50 26.35 -11.08 4.86
CA PHE A 50 25.30 -10.32 5.54
C PHE A 50 24.03 -11.13 5.64
N SER A 51 23.38 -11.05 6.80
CA SER A 51 22.05 -11.60 7.06
C SER A 51 21.09 -10.48 7.47
N VAL A 52 19.79 -10.65 7.21
CA VAL A 52 18.76 -9.73 7.69
C VAL A 52 17.96 -10.39 8.79
N LEU A 53 17.99 -9.79 9.97
CA LEU A 53 17.21 -10.18 11.13
C LEU A 53 15.89 -9.43 11.17
N ARG A 54 14.81 -10.15 11.41
CA ARG A 54 13.50 -9.60 11.80
C ARG A 54 13.40 -9.63 13.32
N ILE A 55 13.30 -8.47 13.94
CA ILE A 55 13.31 -8.29 15.39
C ILE A 55 11.96 -7.74 15.84
N SER A 56 11.37 -8.33 16.90
CA SER A 56 10.07 -7.91 17.43
C SER A 56 10.21 -7.39 18.87
N PRO A 57 10.33 -6.07 19.08
CA PRO A 57 10.39 -5.48 20.42
C PRO A 57 9.03 -5.57 21.11
N HIS A 58 9.00 -5.92 22.40
CA HIS A 58 7.74 -6.11 23.14
C HIS A 58 7.39 -4.91 24.05
N SER A 59 8.40 -4.11 24.44
CA SER A 59 8.25 -3.00 25.36
C SER A 59 8.93 -1.73 24.86
N LYS A 60 8.58 -0.58 25.46
CA LYS A 60 9.23 0.71 25.16
C LYS A 60 10.73 0.66 25.45
N ARG A 61 11.15 -0.09 26.48
CA ARG A 61 12.57 -0.27 26.84
C ARG A 61 13.34 -1.06 25.79
N ASP A 62 12.69 -1.98 25.08
CA ASP A 62 13.31 -2.73 23.98
C ASP A 62 13.53 -1.81 22.78
N VAL A 63 12.53 -0.97 22.47
CA VAL A 63 12.63 0.04 21.41
C VAL A 63 13.75 1.04 21.71
N GLU A 64 13.81 1.58 22.93
CA GLU A 64 14.89 2.49 23.38
C GLU A 64 16.27 1.83 23.27
N PHE A 65 16.39 0.57 23.66
CA PHE A 65 17.64 -0.20 23.51
C PHE A 65 18.07 -0.39 22.07
N LEU A 66 17.13 -0.70 21.17
CA LEU A 66 17.43 -0.87 19.75
C LEU A 66 17.78 0.47 19.08
N HIS A 67 17.16 1.57 19.53
CA HIS A 67 17.60 2.91 19.15
C HIS A 67 19.04 3.17 19.61
N GLU A 68 19.38 2.86 20.86
CA GLU A 68 20.76 3.03 21.33
C GLU A 68 21.78 2.22 20.53
N ILE A 69 21.43 0.98 20.13
CA ILE A 69 22.30 0.16 19.27
C ILE A 69 22.51 0.86 17.92
N ARG A 70 21.44 1.35 17.30
CA ARG A 70 21.52 2.07 16.02
C ARG A 70 22.39 3.32 16.08
N GLU A 71 22.30 4.07 17.18
CA GLU A 71 23.12 5.29 17.34
C GLU A 71 24.58 4.98 17.73
N LYS A 72 24.89 3.79 18.27
CA LYS A 72 26.24 3.41 18.72
C LYS A 72 27.04 2.59 17.72
N ASP A 73 26.38 1.79 16.89
CA ASP A 73 27.03 0.91 15.90
C ASP A 73 26.55 1.26 14.49
N HIS A 74 27.38 2.02 13.78
CA HIS A 74 27.09 2.52 12.43
C HIS A 74 27.32 1.49 11.32
N ASP A 75 27.89 0.32 11.64
CA ASP A 75 28.02 -0.76 10.65
C ASP A 75 26.71 -1.58 10.53
N LEU A 76 25.69 -1.25 11.35
CA LEU A 76 24.38 -1.87 11.32
C LEU A 76 23.44 -1.10 10.37
N ASP A 77 22.98 -1.78 9.32
CA ASP A 77 22.03 -1.18 8.36
C ASP A 77 20.59 -1.58 8.72
N PHE A 78 19.84 -0.60 9.22
CA PHE A 78 18.41 -0.75 9.48
C PHE A 78 17.63 -0.48 8.20
N TRP A 79 17.15 -1.55 7.57
CA TRP A 79 16.17 -1.43 6.49
C TRP A 79 14.87 -0.83 7.00
N LYS A 80 14.51 -1.23 8.24
CA LYS A 80 13.38 -0.69 8.99
C LYS A 80 13.79 -0.47 10.44
N GLY A 81 13.81 0.79 10.85
CA GLY A 81 14.27 1.19 12.17
C GLY A 81 13.26 0.90 13.29
N PRO A 82 13.71 0.96 14.56
CA PRO A 82 12.82 0.93 15.72
C PRO A 82 11.83 2.10 15.72
N THR A 83 10.56 1.82 16.03
CA THR A 83 9.48 2.82 16.06
C THR A 83 8.63 2.70 17.33
N ALA A 84 7.96 1.57 17.53
CA ALA A 84 7.06 1.33 18.66
C ALA A 84 7.04 -0.15 19.08
N PRO A 85 6.61 -0.47 20.31
CA PRO A 85 6.44 -1.86 20.74
C PRO A 85 5.49 -2.63 19.82
N GLY A 86 5.84 -3.87 19.50
CA GLY A 86 5.12 -4.74 18.57
C GLY A 86 5.32 -4.43 17.09
N LYS A 87 6.12 -3.41 16.74
CA LYS A 87 6.49 -3.11 15.34
C LYS A 87 7.81 -3.81 15.00
N GLU A 88 7.77 -4.65 13.97
CA GLU A 88 8.94 -5.39 13.49
C GLU A 88 10.06 -4.42 13.06
N ILE A 89 11.30 -4.84 13.23
CA ILE A 89 12.53 -4.12 12.83
C ILE A 89 13.29 -5.05 11.90
N HIS A 90 13.79 -4.52 10.79
CA HIS A 90 14.61 -5.27 9.84
C HIS A 90 16.03 -4.73 9.88
N LEU A 91 16.94 -5.57 10.37
CA LEU A 91 18.33 -5.21 10.61
C LEU A 91 19.25 -6.10 9.78
N MET A 92 19.98 -5.52 8.84
CA MET A 92 21.06 -6.20 8.15
C MET A 92 22.31 -6.19 9.05
N VAL A 93 22.88 -7.36 9.31
CA VAL A 93 24.02 -7.56 10.19
C VAL A 93 25.09 -8.37 9.48
N ASP A 94 26.33 -7.93 9.65
CA ASP A 94 27.54 -8.68 9.30
C ASP A 94 27.61 -10.01 10.10
N GLU A 95 28.03 -11.09 9.46
CA GLU A 95 28.20 -12.41 10.09
C GLU A 95 29.09 -12.32 11.35
N ASP A 96 30.13 -11.49 11.32
CA ASP A 96 31.04 -11.25 12.46
C ASP A 96 30.32 -10.64 13.68
N LYS A 97 29.27 -9.84 13.45
CA LYS A 97 28.48 -9.18 14.51
C LYS A 97 27.22 -9.94 14.87
N THR A 98 26.79 -10.90 14.06
CA THR A 98 25.50 -11.60 14.22
C THR A 98 25.38 -12.25 15.60
N ALA A 99 26.38 -13.04 16.03
CA ALA A 99 26.36 -13.69 17.35
C ALA A 99 26.39 -12.69 18.53
N PHE A 100 26.93 -11.48 18.34
CA PHE A 100 26.87 -10.44 19.37
C PHE A 100 25.46 -9.86 19.48
N ILE A 101 24.85 -9.51 18.34
CA ILE A 101 23.49 -8.97 18.27
C ILE A 101 22.48 -9.99 18.81
N GLU A 102 22.53 -11.25 18.37
CA GLU A 102 21.62 -12.30 18.84
C GLU A 102 21.72 -12.51 20.36
N ARG A 103 22.94 -12.48 20.93
CA ARG A 103 23.14 -12.53 22.38
C ARG A 103 22.58 -11.30 23.09
N ALA A 104 22.75 -10.12 22.51
CA ALA A 104 22.23 -8.87 23.06
C ALA A 104 20.70 -8.85 23.09
N LEU A 105 20.05 -9.36 22.03
CA LEU A 105 18.61 -9.54 21.94
C LEU A 105 18.10 -10.61 22.92
N SER A 106 18.78 -11.75 22.99
CA SER A 106 18.40 -12.87 23.87
C SER A 106 18.48 -12.51 25.35
N ARG A 107 19.49 -11.73 25.77
CA ARG A 107 19.61 -11.23 27.16
C ARG A 107 18.43 -10.37 27.60
N ARG A 108 17.73 -9.74 26.66
CA ARG A 108 16.54 -8.92 26.91
C ARG A 108 15.24 -9.63 26.54
N ASN A 109 15.31 -10.92 26.18
CA ASN A 109 14.17 -11.71 25.73
C ASN A 109 13.43 -11.07 24.54
N ILE A 110 14.17 -10.42 23.64
CA ILE A 110 13.63 -9.85 22.41
C ILE A 110 13.63 -10.94 21.32
N SER A 111 12.44 -11.26 20.82
CA SER A 111 12.29 -12.27 19.77
C SER A 111 12.88 -11.79 18.44
N HIS A 112 13.59 -12.68 17.74
CA HIS A 112 14.15 -12.42 16.42
C HIS A 112 14.17 -13.68 15.55
N THR A 113 14.10 -13.49 14.24
CA THR A 113 14.24 -14.55 13.22
C THR A 113 15.12 -14.10 12.07
N ILE A 114 15.80 -15.03 11.41
CA ILE A 114 16.58 -14.73 10.20
C ILE A 114 15.62 -14.67 9.01
N MET A 115 15.46 -13.48 8.43
CA MET A 115 14.61 -13.23 7.27
C MET A 115 15.36 -13.47 5.96
N ILE A 116 16.63 -13.07 5.89
CA ILE A 116 17.54 -13.38 4.77
C ILE A 116 18.83 -13.93 5.35
N ALA A 117 19.20 -15.16 5.00
CA ALA A 117 20.43 -15.78 5.50
C ALA A 117 21.70 -15.30 4.76
N ASP A 118 21.56 -14.87 3.51
CA ASP A 118 22.67 -14.43 2.66
C ASP A 118 22.17 -13.40 1.65
N VAL A 119 22.36 -12.12 1.98
CA VAL A 119 21.88 -11.00 1.17
C VAL A 119 22.62 -10.92 -0.17
N GLU A 120 23.93 -11.15 -0.18
CA GLU A 120 24.72 -11.10 -1.41
C GLU A 120 24.27 -12.18 -2.39
N LYS A 121 24.01 -13.39 -1.90
CA LYS A 121 23.47 -14.47 -2.73
C LYS A 121 22.15 -14.10 -3.39
N VAL A 122 21.23 -13.46 -2.66
CA VAL A 122 19.95 -13.00 -3.23
C VAL A 122 20.19 -11.98 -4.35
N ILE A 123 21.08 -11.01 -4.14
CA ILE A 123 21.44 -9.99 -5.15
C ILE A 123 22.06 -10.65 -6.38
N VAL A 124 23.01 -11.58 -6.18
CA VAL A 124 23.68 -12.31 -7.26
C VAL A 124 22.70 -13.18 -8.05
N ASP A 125 21.80 -13.89 -7.37
CA ASP A 125 20.80 -14.75 -8.00
C ASP A 125 19.80 -13.93 -8.84
N GLN A 126 19.39 -12.75 -8.36
CA GLN A 126 18.60 -11.80 -9.15
C GLN A 126 19.35 -11.32 -10.39
N LYS A 127 20.62 -10.94 -10.24
CA LYS A 127 21.48 -10.51 -11.36
C LYS A 127 21.67 -11.62 -12.40
N LYS A 128 21.84 -12.87 -11.97
CA LYS A 128 21.95 -14.05 -12.85
C LYS A 128 20.64 -14.33 -13.59
N LYS A 129 19.49 -14.28 -12.89
CA LYS A 129 18.16 -14.42 -13.52
C LYS A 129 17.96 -13.35 -14.60
N ARG A 130 18.32 -12.10 -14.32
CA ARG A 130 18.30 -11.00 -15.29
C ARG A 130 19.18 -11.28 -16.51
N ALA A 131 20.45 -11.67 -16.31
CA ALA A 131 21.35 -11.95 -17.42
C ALA A 131 20.86 -13.09 -18.32
N LYS A 132 20.25 -14.13 -17.72
CA LYS A 132 19.63 -15.23 -18.45
C LYS A 132 18.43 -14.76 -19.28
N ILE A 133 17.52 -13.99 -18.67
CA ILE A 133 16.35 -13.41 -19.35
C ILE A 133 16.79 -12.47 -20.49
N ASP A 134 17.81 -11.62 -20.28
CA ASP A 134 18.33 -10.74 -21.34
C ASP A 134 18.96 -11.54 -22.49
N SER A 135 19.66 -12.64 -22.19
CA SER A 135 20.22 -13.53 -23.23
C SER A 135 19.16 -14.27 -24.04
N GLU A 136 18.01 -14.59 -23.42
CA GLU A 136 16.88 -15.27 -24.07
C GLU A 136 15.99 -14.29 -24.86
N LEU A 137 15.76 -13.07 -24.35
CA LEU A 137 14.99 -12.00 -25.00
C LEU A 137 15.73 -11.30 -26.14
N ARG A 138 17.07 -11.35 -26.17
CA ARG A 138 17.85 -10.86 -27.34
C ARG A 138 17.53 -11.60 -28.64
N LEU A 139 16.82 -12.72 -28.57
CA LEU A 139 16.45 -13.50 -29.75
C LEU A 139 15.05 -13.18 -30.30
N ARG A 140 14.05 -12.80 -29.49
CA ARG A 140 12.68 -12.48 -29.95
C ARG A 140 11.98 -11.59 -28.90
N ASP A 141 11.23 -10.59 -29.36
CA ASP A 141 10.18 -9.86 -28.62
C ASP A 141 10.56 -8.56 -27.86
N TRP A 142 10.58 -7.43 -28.59
CA TRP A 142 10.00 -6.10 -28.22
C TRP A 142 10.37 -5.04 -29.27
N ARG A 143 9.76 -5.11 -30.47
CA ARG A 143 9.99 -4.16 -31.59
C ARG A 143 8.76 -3.32 -31.95
N GLU A 144 7.96 -2.90 -30.98
CA GLU A 144 6.71 -2.13 -31.26
C GLU A 144 6.68 -0.73 -30.64
N GLY A 145 7.84 -0.06 -30.54
CA GLY A 145 7.92 1.34 -30.16
C GLY A 145 8.86 2.14 -31.05
N LYS A 146 8.59 3.45 -31.23
CA LYS A 146 9.53 4.38 -31.88
C LYS A 146 10.87 4.49 -31.13
N ILE A 147 10.88 4.17 -29.83
CA ILE A 147 12.05 4.15 -28.95
C ILE A 147 12.07 2.82 -28.20
N ASN A 148 13.20 2.11 -28.22
CA ASN A 148 13.38 0.86 -27.50
C ASN A 148 13.82 1.12 -26.05
N PHE A 149 12.94 0.86 -25.07
CA PHE A 149 13.23 0.98 -23.65
C PHE A 149 12.34 0.03 -22.84
N ASN A 150 12.94 -0.89 -22.07
CA ASN A 150 12.18 -1.94 -21.37
C ASN A 150 11.75 -1.49 -19.97
N LEU A 151 10.50 -1.06 -19.80
CA LEU A 151 9.97 -0.60 -18.50
C LEU A 151 9.91 -1.68 -17.41
N ALA A 152 10.12 -2.96 -17.74
CA ALA A 152 10.12 -4.06 -16.78
C ALA A 152 11.52 -4.40 -16.23
N GLN A 153 12.49 -3.50 -16.36
CA GLN A 153 13.88 -3.71 -15.90
C GLN A 153 14.44 -2.48 -15.16
N TYR A 154 15.47 -2.70 -14.35
CA TYR A 154 16.22 -1.60 -13.71
C TYR A 154 17.35 -1.06 -14.61
N HIS A 155 17.30 0.24 -14.92
CA HIS A 155 18.14 0.92 -15.92
C HIS A 155 19.24 1.79 -15.33
N SER A 156 20.40 1.85 -15.98
CA SER A 156 21.50 2.73 -15.50
C SER A 156 21.13 4.19 -15.67
N PHE A 157 21.84 5.08 -14.98
CA PHE A 157 21.71 6.51 -15.21
C PHE A 157 21.91 6.87 -16.69
N ALA A 158 22.88 6.24 -17.36
CA ALA A 158 23.13 6.45 -18.79
C ALA A 158 21.94 6.03 -19.65
N ASP A 159 21.34 4.86 -19.38
CA ASP A 159 20.15 4.37 -20.08
C ASP A 159 18.96 5.32 -19.89
N VAL A 160 18.77 5.82 -18.67
CA VAL A 160 17.73 6.81 -18.34
C VAL A 160 17.92 8.10 -19.12
N ILE A 161 19.12 8.69 -19.11
CA ILE A 161 19.41 9.92 -19.87
C ILE A 161 19.19 9.72 -21.37
N ASN A 162 19.68 8.59 -21.92
CA ASN A 162 19.49 8.26 -23.34
C ASN A 162 18.00 8.14 -23.69
N TYR A 163 17.20 7.53 -22.81
CA TYR A 163 15.76 7.41 -22.98
C TYR A 163 15.05 8.76 -22.96
N LEU A 164 15.33 9.61 -21.96
CA LEU A 164 14.72 10.94 -21.87
C LEU A 164 15.07 11.82 -23.07
N ASN A 165 16.33 11.80 -23.51
CA ASN A 165 16.75 12.55 -24.70
C ASN A 165 16.09 12.02 -25.98
N ALA A 166 15.97 10.69 -26.12
CA ALA A 166 15.26 10.09 -27.25
C ALA A 166 13.78 10.51 -27.29
N LEU A 167 13.12 10.62 -26.12
CA LEU A 167 11.75 11.12 -26.01
C LEU A 167 11.64 12.59 -26.44
N ALA A 168 12.58 13.44 -26.00
CA ALA A 168 12.61 14.85 -26.38
C ALA A 168 12.76 15.05 -27.90
N VAL A 169 13.58 14.23 -28.54
CA VAL A 169 13.76 14.25 -30.01
C VAL A 169 12.54 13.70 -30.75
N THR A 170 11.91 12.65 -30.22
CA THR A 170 10.79 11.96 -30.88
C THR A 170 9.46 12.69 -30.71
N TYR A 171 9.26 13.36 -29.58
CA TYR A 171 8.03 14.06 -29.21
C TYR A 171 8.29 15.53 -28.82
N PRO A 172 8.90 16.35 -29.70
CA PRO A 172 9.35 17.70 -29.37
C PRO A 172 8.19 18.65 -29.03
N GLU A 173 6.97 18.33 -29.48
CA GLU A 173 5.74 19.08 -29.22
C GLU A 173 5.19 18.87 -27.80
N LEU A 174 5.60 17.79 -27.14
CA LEU A 174 5.14 17.43 -25.80
C LEU A 174 6.25 17.51 -24.74
N VAL A 175 7.50 17.27 -25.15
CA VAL A 175 8.60 16.96 -24.23
C VAL A 175 9.70 18.00 -24.29
N SER A 176 10.23 18.41 -23.14
CA SER A 176 11.52 19.10 -23.02
C SER A 176 12.30 18.52 -21.85
N VAL A 177 13.59 18.29 -22.04
CA VAL A 177 14.49 17.77 -21.01
C VAL A 177 15.51 18.83 -20.67
N GLN A 178 15.72 19.06 -19.38
CA GLN A 178 16.73 20.00 -18.90
C GLN A 178 17.32 19.53 -17.56
N PRO A 179 18.59 19.86 -17.28
CA PRO A 179 19.12 19.68 -15.95
C PRO A 179 18.54 20.72 -14.98
N ILE A 180 18.29 20.33 -13.73
CA ILE A 180 17.91 21.27 -12.65
C ILE A 180 19.07 21.56 -11.68
N GLY A 181 20.17 20.83 -11.83
CA GLY A 181 21.38 21.01 -11.02
C GLY A 181 22.40 19.91 -11.30
N THR A 182 23.50 19.94 -10.56
CA THR A 182 24.62 19.02 -10.71
C THR A 182 25.01 18.45 -9.35
N THR A 183 25.18 17.14 -9.28
CA THR A 183 25.52 16.41 -8.06
C THR A 183 26.99 16.59 -7.64
N HIS A 184 27.37 16.02 -6.50
CA HIS A 184 28.74 16.06 -5.99
C HIS A 184 29.77 15.37 -6.90
N GLU A 185 29.40 14.30 -7.60
CA GLU A 185 30.27 13.61 -8.56
C GLU A 185 30.11 14.14 -10.01
N GLY A 186 29.41 15.27 -10.19
CA GLY A 186 29.34 15.98 -11.47
C GLY A 186 28.24 15.49 -12.43
N ARG A 187 27.32 14.63 -11.99
CA ARG A 187 26.18 14.19 -12.83
C ARG A 187 25.10 15.26 -12.84
N GLN A 188 24.50 15.47 -14.01
CA GLN A 188 23.34 16.36 -14.15
C GLN A 188 22.10 15.67 -13.58
N ILE A 189 21.28 16.41 -12.84
CA ILE A 189 20.00 15.92 -12.30
C ILE A 189 18.92 16.15 -13.38
N PRO A 190 18.40 15.11 -14.04
CA PRO A 190 17.55 15.27 -15.20
C PRO A 190 16.10 15.54 -14.80
N LEU A 191 15.54 16.63 -15.34
CA LEU A 191 14.11 16.89 -15.32
C LEU A 191 13.56 16.75 -16.74
N ILE A 192 12.43 16.06 -16.86
CA ILE A 192 11.61 16.04 -18.07
C ILE A 192 10.30 16.78 -17.80
N LYS A 193 10.05 17.82 -18.61
CA LYS A 193 8.76 18.51 -18.66
C LYS A 193 7.90 17.87 -19.75
N ILE A 194 6.68 17.46 -19.40
CA ILE A 194 5.67 16.95 -20.33
C ILE A 194 4.45 17.89 -20.28
N THR A 195 4.13 18.51 -21.40
CA THR A 195 3.00 19.43 -21.57
C THR A 195 2.68 19.56 -23.04
N ASN A 196 1.42 19.77 -23.42
CA ASN A 196 1.12 20.14 -24.80
C ASN A 196 1.58 21.58 -25.08
N LYS A 197 2.71 21.73 -25.78
CA LYS A 197 3.30 23.05 -26.10
C LYS A 197 2.48 23.87 -27.09
N ARG A 198 1.55 23.23 -27.81
CA ARG A 198 0.62 23.91 -28.74
C ARG A 198 -0.53 24.61 -28.03
N LEU A 199 -0.77 24.27 -26.77
CA LEU A 199 -1.75 24.92 -25.91
C LEU A 199 -1.01 25.72 -24.82
N PRO A 200 -0.44 26.88 -25.16
CA PRO A 200 0.22 27.74 -24.19
C PRO A 200 -0.80 28.40 -23.26
N GLY A 201 -0.43 28.61 -22.01
CA GLY A 201 -1.27 29.27 -21.02
C GLY A 201 -0.83 28.95 -19.59
N PRO A 202 -1.41 29.61 -18.59
CA PRO A 202 -1.17 29.26 -17.20
C PRO A 202 -1.76 27.87 -16.92
N LYS A 203 -0.88 26.88 -16.75
CA LYS A 203 -1.25 25.53 -16.33
C LYS A 203 -0.82 25.30 -14.88
N LYS A 204 -1.60 24.53 -14.14
CA LYS A 204 -1.17 24.03 -12.84
C LYS A 204 -0.05 23.02 -13.05
N ALA A 205 0.89 22.98 -12.12
CA ALA A 205 2.07 22.15 -12.24
C ALA A 205 2.05 20.99 -11.24
N VAL A 206 2.40 19.81 -11.73
CA VAL A 206 2.60 18.58 -10.94
C VAL A 206 4.08 18.23 -10.98
N TRP A 207 4.70 18.24 -9.81
CA TRP A 207 6.05 17.73 -9.60
C TRP A 207 5.99 16.27 -9.17
N VAL A 208 6.81 15.42 -9.81
CA VAL A 208 7.00 14.03 -9.41
C VAL A 208 8.49 13.69 -9.39
N ASP A 209 9.04 13.27 -8.26
CA ASP A 209 10.40 12.76 -8.18
C ASP A 209 10.50 11.33 -7.68
N GLY A 210 11.60 10.67 -8.03
CA GLY A 210 11.97 9.35 -7.55
C GLY A 210 13.47 9.22 -7.34
N GLY A 211 13.85 8.17 -6.62
CA GLY A 211 15.24 7.84 -6.34
C GLY A 211 15.98 8.90 -5.53
N ILE A 212 15.31 9.58 -4.59
CA ILE A 212 16.00 10.43 -3.61
C ILE A 212 16.88 9.58 -2.68
N HIS A 213 16.44 8.36 -2.32
CA HIS A 213 17.29 7.33 -1.74
C HIS A 213 17.75 6.34 -2.81
N ALA A 214 19.05 6.05 -2.82
CA ALA A 214 19.70 5.32 -3.90
C ALA A 214 19.26 3.84 -4.02
N ARG A 215 19.05 3.14 -2.90
CA ARG A 215 18.69 1.71 -2.86
C ARG A 215 17.27 1.38 -3.33
N GLU A 216 16.40 2.38 -3.43
CA GLU A 216 14.96 2.26 -3.67
C GLU A 216 14.62 2.17 -5.17
N TRP A 217 15.19 1.17 -5.86
CA TRP A 217 15.24 1.11 -7.32
C TRP A 217 13.87 1.11 -8.03
N VAL A 218 12.80 0.68 -7.37
CA VAL A 218 11.45 0.68 -7.95
C VAL A 218 10.88 2.10 -8.13
N SER A 219 11.33 3.06 -7.31
CA SER A 219 10.86 4.45 -7.38
C SER A 219 11.25 5.12 -8.72
N PRO A 220 12.55 5.16 -9.12
CA PRO A 220 12.95 5.66 -10.44
C PRO A 220 12.23 4.97 -11.60
N SER A 221 12.10 3.64 -11.55
CA SER A 221 11.40 2.87 -12.59
C SER A 221 9.91 3.24 -12.70
N THR A 222 9.27 3.55 -11.57
CA THR A 222 7.86 3.99 -11.54
C THR A 222 7.69 5.37 -12.17
N VAL A 223 8.60 6.31 -11.90
CA VAL A 223 8.58 7.64 -12.58
C VAL A 223 8.79 7.49 -14.09
N LEU A 224 9.70 6.60 -14.53
CA LEU A 224 9.91 6.30 -15.95
C LEU A 224 8.66 5.73 -16.62
N TYR A 225 7.89 4.90 -15.90
CA TYR A 225 6.60 4.41 -16.38
C TYR A 225 5.56 5.54 -16.53
N PHE A 226 5.52 6.50 -15.61
CA PHE A 226 4.63 7.67 -15.73
C PHE A 226 4.99 8.53 -16.95
N ILE A 227 6.28 8.79 -17.15
CA ILE A 227 6.80 9.50 -18.33
C ILE A 227 6.36 8.79 -19.61
N HIS A 228 6.59 7.47 -19.67
CA HIS A 228 6.19 6.68 -20.83
C HIS A 228 4.68 6.77 -21.07
N THR A 229 3.87 6.61 -20.03
CA THR A 229 2.40 6.59 -20.11
C THR A 229 1.85 7.94 -20.59
N LEU A 230 2.33 9.05 -20.02
CA LEU A 230 1.92 10.40 -20.41
C LEU A 230 2.21 10.69 -21.89
N ILE A 231 3.29 10.14 -22.44
CA ILE A 231 3.70 10.39 -23.84
C ILE A 231 3.02 9.42 -24.80
N THR A 232 3.07 8.12 -24.53
CA THR A 232 2.62 7.11 -25.50
C THR A 232 1.11 6.92 -25.54
N GLN A 233 0.41 7.35 -24.48
CA GLN A 233 -1.05 7.34 -24.41
C GLN A 233 -1.69 8.68 -24.72
N TYR A 234 -0.90 9.76 -24.94
CA TYR A 234 -1.44 11.08 -25.25
C TYR A 234 -2.43 11.09 -26.43
N ASP A 235 -2.14 10.32 -27.47
CA ASP A 235 -3.02 10.23 -28.65
C ASP A 235 -4.08 9.11 -28.58
N LYS A 236 -4.10 8.34 -27.49
CA LYS A 236 -4.89 7.11 -27.37
C LYS A 236 -5.90 7.16 -26.23
N ASP A 237 -5.55 7.78 -25.12
CA ASP A 237 -6.35 7.87 -23.92
C ASP A 237 -6.81 9.33 -23.71
N PRO A 238 -8.12 9.62 -23.83
CA PRO A 238 -8.65 10.96 -23.64
C PRO A 238 -8.33 11.58 -22.29
N LYS A 239 -8.21 10.78 -21.23
CA LYS A 239 -7.89 11.25 -19.89
C LYS A 239 -6.42 11.66 -19.79
N ILE A 240 -5.53 10.89 -20.40
CA ILE A 240 -4.10 11.25 -20.49
C ILE A 240 -3.92 12.51 -21.33
N ARG A 241 -4.64 12.63 -22.45
CA ARG A 241 -4.67 13.86 -23.25
C ARG A 241 -5.09 15.06 -22.40
N GLN A 242 -6.20 14.95 -21.67
CA GLN A 242 -6.67 16.01 -20.77
C GLN A 242 -5.59 16.43 -19.76
N TYR A 243 -4.88 15.47 -19.16
CA TYR A 243 -3.81 15.77 -18.20
C TYR A 243 -2.65 16.52 -18.83
N VAL A 244 -2.19 16.13 -20.02
CA VAL A 244 -1.05 16.77 -20.70
C VAL A 244 -1.45 18.14 -21.29
N ASP A 245 -2.71 18.30 -21.69
CA ASP A 245 -3.24 19.56 -22.18
C ASP A 245 -3.41 20.58 -21.05
N SER A 246 -3.84 20.14 -19.88
CA SER A 246 -4.26 21.01 -18.77
C SER A 246 -3.23 21.19 -17.65
N LEU A 247 -2.21 20.33 -17.57
CA LEU A 247 -1.18 20.36 -16.53
C LEU A 247 0.22 20.43 -17.12
N ASP A 248 1.12 21.10 -16.39
CA ASP A 248 2.56 20.99 -16.60
C ASP A 248 3.12 19.89 -15.70
N TRP A 249 3.57 18.78 -16.29
CA TRP A 249 4.21 17.70 -15.55
C TRP A 249 5.72 17.90 -15.52
N TYR A 250 6.29 18.05 -14.33
CA TYR A 250 7.72 18.14 -14.07
C TYR A 250 8.18 16.86 -13.37
N LEU A 251 8.80 15.95 -14.12
CA LEU A 251 9.22 14.65 -13.58
C LEU A 251 10.74 14.55 -13.46
N VAL A 252 11.22 14.06 -12.32
CA VAL A 252 12.65 13.83 -12.01
C VAL A 252 12.84 12.36 -11.65
N PRO A 253 13.18 11.48 -12.61
CA PRO A 253 13.29 10.05 -12.34
C PRO A 253 14.39 9.67 -11.36
N LEU A 254 15.46 10.46 -11.32
CA LEU A 254 16.65 10.19 -10.50
C LEU A 254 17.10 11.49 -9.84
N LEU A 255 16.62 11.76 -8.63
CA LEU A 255 17.04 12.91 -7.85
C LEU A 255 18.45 12.72 -7.23
N ASN A 256 18.83 11.48 -6.93
CA ASN A 256 20.17 11.11 -6.43
C ASN A 256 20.91 10.19 -7.42
N PRO A 257 21.35 10.69 -8.59
CA PRO A 257 21.99 9.85 -9.60
C PRO A 257 23.35 9.29 -9.15
N ASP A 258 24.09 9.99 -8.30
CA ASP A 258 25.38 9.50 -7.78
C ASP A 258 25.20 8.29 -6.87
N GLY A 259 24.32 8.41 -5.88
CA GLY A 259 24.01 7.29 -4.98
C GLY A 259 23.42 6.12 -5.76
N TYR A 260 22.52 6.39 -6.72
CA TYR A 260 21.91 5.34 -7.53
C TYR A 260 22.94 4.54 -8.33
N GLU A 261 23.86 5.20 -9.03
CA GLU A 261 24.95 4.51 -9.76
C GLU A 261 25.92 3.80 -8.83
N TYR A 262 26.22 4.38 -7.67
CA TYR A 262 27.02 3.70 -6.65
C TYR A 262 26.35 2.39 -6.21
N SER A 263 25.04 2.40 -5.93
CA SER A 263 24.30 1.20 -5.53
C SER A 263 24.26 0.12 -6.62
N ARG A 264 24.44 0.49 -7.88
CA ARG A 264 24.48 -0.45 -9.01
C ARG A 264 25.88 -0.99 -9.31
N SER A 265 26.92 -0.39 -8.75
CA SER A 265 28.31 -0.68 -9.10
C SER A 265 28.80 -2.05 -8.60
N SER A 266 28.14 -2.63 -7.59
CA SER A 266 28.56 -3.90 -6.97
C SER A 266 27.37 -4.73 -6.49
N THR A 267 27.59 -6.04 -6.33
CA THR A 267 26.65 -6.96 -5.66
C THR A 267 26.84 -7.03 -4.15
N ASN A 268 27.92 -6.44 -3.62
CA ASN A 268 28.14 -6.34 -2.18
C ASN A 268 26.94 -5.63 -1.53
N PRO A 269 26.28 -6.23 -0.52
CA PRO A 269 25.15 -5.62 0.19
C PRO A 269 25.40 -4.19 0.69
N GLU A 270 26.58 -3.87 1.21
CA GLU A 270 26.94 -2.53 1.70
C GLU A 270 26.88 -1.46 0.58
N ILE A 271 27.15 -1.88 -0.65
CA ILE A 271 27.10 -1.00 -1.83
C ILE A 271 25.69 -1.00 -2.40
N ARG A 272 25.11 -2.18 -2.67
CA ARG A 272 23.77 -2.31 -3.27
C ARG A 272 22.66 -1.65 -2.43
N LEU A 273 22.83 -1.60 -1.12
CA LEU A 273 21.87 -1.04 -0.18
C LEU A 273 22.25 0.37 0.29
N TRP A 274 23.17 1.03 -0.42
CA TRP A 274 23.50 2.43 -0.18
C TRP A 274 22.26 3.32 -0.31
N ARG A 275 21.98 4.13 0.72
CA ARG A 275 20.80 5.00 0.80
C ARG A 275 21.10 6.44 0.40
N LYS A 276 22.18 7.00 0.94
CA LYS A 276 22.52 8.44 0.93
C LYS A 276 22.96 8.94 -0.45
N ASN A 277 23.22 10.25 -0.57
CA ASN A 277 23.98 10.76 -1.73
C ASN A 277 25.48 10.40 -1.61
N ARG A 278 26.32 10.99 -2.48
CA ARG A 278 27.78 10.75 -2.50
C ARG A 278 28.60 12.00 -2.15
N SER A 279 28.08 12.87 -1.30
CA SER A 279 28.83 14.05 -0.84
C SER A 279 30.15 13.67 -0.15
N PRO A 280 31.21 14.50 -0.25
CA PRO A 280 32.55 14.15 0.22
C PRO A 280 32.60 13.62 1.66
N ALA A 281 33.52 12.69 1.90
CA ALA A 281 33.66 12.06 3.20
C ALA A 281 33.96 13.07 4.31
N LYS A 282 33.22 12.97 5.42
CA LYS A 282 33.47 13.70 6.66
C LYS A 282 34.09 12.78 7.68
N CYS A 283 35.17 13.22 8.29
CA CYS A 283 35.90 12.43 9.26
C CYS A 283 35.66 12.93 10.68
N ILE A 284 35.30 12.02 11.57
CA ILE A 284 35.14 12.26 13.01
C ILE A 284 36.20 11.46 13.77
N GLN A 285 36.54 11.92 14.98
CA GLN A 285 37.41 11.19 15.89
C GLN A 285 36.54 10.37 16.85
N VAL A 286 36.71 9.06 16.83
CA VAL A 286 35.94 8.11 17.64
C VAL A 286 36.83 7.53 18.72
N ALA A 287 36.31 7.47 19.95
CA ALA A 287 37.02 6.84 21.06
C ALA A 287 37.08 5.31 20.81
N SER A 288 38.29 4.77 20.70
CA SER A 288 38.57 3.34 20.45
C SER A 288 38.75 2.54 21.75
N GLY A 289 38.45 3.14 22.90
CA GLY A 289 38.53 2.54 24.23
C GLY A 289 39.27 3.42 25.24
N PRO A 290 39.22 3.07 26.54
CA PRO A 290 39.79 3.90 27.63
C PRO A 290 41.31 4.08 27.56
N PHE A 291 42.02 3.24 26.78
CA PHE A 291 43.48 3.24 26.68
C PHE A 291 43.99 3.24 25.22
N GLN A 292 43.11 3.49 24.24
CA GLN A 292 43.49 3.52 22.82
C GLN A 292 43.41 4.96 22.28
N PRO A 293 44.33 5.37 21.38
CA PRO A 293 44.25 6.67 20.74
C PRO A 293 42.98 6.76 19.88
N PRO A 294 42.27 7.90 19.88
CA PRO A 294 41.07 8.07 19.08
C PRO A 294 41.37 7.74 17.62
N GLN A 295 40.47 6.96 17.01
CA GLN A 295 40.59 6.57 15.62
C GLN A 295 39.81 7.56 14.76
N GLN A 296 40.34 7.85 13.57
CA GLN A 296 39.62 8.66 12.59
C GLN A 296 38.68 7.76 11.80
N GLN A 297 37.37 8.03 11.88
CA GLN A 297 36.36 7.38 11.06
C GLN A 297 35.84 8.38 10.04
N CYS A 298 35.92 8.03 8.76
CA CYS A 298 35.46 8.87 7.65
C CYS A 298 34.25 8.24 6.98
N CYS A 299 33.16 8.99 6.88
CA CYS A 299 31.89 8.52 6.32
C CYS A 299 31.38 9.46 5.24
N GLN A 300 30.79 8.89 4.20
CA GLN A 300 30.37 9.61 3.00
C GLN A 300 28.85 9.76 2.93
N GLY A 301 28.39 10.86 2.33
CA GLY A 301 26.99 11.05 1.98
C GLY A 301 26.09 11.56 3.11
N VAL A 302 24.99 12.18 2.70
CA VAL A 302 23.90 12.75 3.49
C VAL A 302 22.58 12.11 3.09
N ASP A 303 21.69 11.90 4.06
CA ASP A 303 20.30 11.53 3.78
C ASP A 303 19.58 12.76 3.21
N LEU A 304 19.31 12.72 1.91
CA LEU A 304 18.67 13.83 1.20
C LEU A 304 17.26 14.12 1.75
N ASN A 305 16.52 13.12 2.24
CA ASN A 305 15.20 13.32 2.84
C ASN A 305 15.27 13.62 4.36
N ARG A 306 16.44 14.08 4.83
CA ARG A 306 16.64 14.78 6.11
C ARG A 306 17.26 16.17 5.92
N ASN A 307 17.54 16.56 4.68
CA ASN A 307 18.32 17.76 4.36
C ASN A 307 17.46 18.99 4.00
N PHE A 308 16.12 18.88 3.98
CA PHE A 308 15.25 20.03 3.68
C PHE A 308 15.07 20.94 4.90
N ASP A 309 14.80 22.22 4.66
CA ASP A 309 14.60 23.22 5.72
C ASP A 309 13.20 23.14 6.36
N TRP A 310 12.87 21.99 6.94
CA TRP A 310 11.63 21.76 7.68
C TRP A 310 11.92 21.10 9.02
N PHE A 311 11.90 21.89 10.10
CA PHE A 311 12.35 21.46 11.44
C PHE A 311 13.71 20.77 11.40
N PHE A 312 14.60 21.21 10.49
CA PHE A 312 15.86 20.57 10.17
C PHE A 312 16.64 20.18 11.44
N GLY A 313 16.94 18.89 11.55
CA GLY A 313 17.78 18.37 12.61
C GLY A 313 17.17 18.25 13.99
N GLN A 314 15.84 18.33 14.12
CA GLN A 314 15.17 18.27 15.42
C GLN A 314 14.83 16.84 15.86
N VAL A 315 14.31 16.00 14.95
CA VAL A 315 13.86 14.65 15.28
C VAL A 315 13.97 13.71 14.08
N GLY A 316 14.20 12.42 14.36
CA GLY A 316 14.27 11.38 13.33
C GLY A 316 15.42 11.56 12.33
N SER A 317 16.43 12.35 12.68
CA SER A 317 17.65 12.62 11.93
C SER A 317 18.87 12.45 12.86
N SER A 318 20.07 12.41 12.28
CA SER A 318 21.32 12.34 13.04
C SER A 318 22.30 13.43 12.61
N THR A 319 23.10 13.91 13.56
CA THR A 319 24.25 14.79 13.31
C THR A 319 25.54 14.01 13.05
N ASP A 320 25.52 12.69 13.24
CA ASP A 320 26.66 11.82 12.97
C ASP A 320 26.82 11.57 11.46
N PRO A 321 27.95 11.94 10.82
CA PRO A 321 28.18 11.69 9.40
C PRO A 321 28.12 10.22 8.97
N CYS A 322 28.35 9.28 9.89
CA CYS A 322 28.29 7.84 9.66
C CYS A 322 26.89 7.26 9.74
N SER A 323 25.92 8.01 10.25
CA SER A 323 24.53 7.58 10.30
C SER A 323 23.90 7.53 8.90
N GLU A 324 23.01 6.55 8.67
CA GLU A 324 22.17 6.45 7.48
C GLU A 324 21.11 7.55 7.39
N ILE A 325 20.80 8.20 8.52
CA ILE A 325 19.88 9.34 8.62
C ILE A 325 20.63 10.65 8.89
N TYR A 326 21.92 10.72 8.50
CA TYR A 326 22.73 11.92 8.65
C TYR A 326 22.10 13.09 7.86
N GLN A 327 21.75 14.16 8.56
CA GLN A 327 21.01 15.29 7.98
C GLN A 327 21.86 16.24 7.13
N GLY A 328 23.18 16.17 7.22
CA GLY A 328 24.07 17.17 6.62
C GLY A 328 24.45 18.30 7.57
N ALA A 329 25.27 19.25 7.10
CA ALA A 329 25.81 20.32 7.95
C ALA A 329 24.77 21.41 8.28
N TYR A 330 23.88 21.68 7.33
CA TYR A 330 22.82 22.67 7.41
C TYR A 330 21.75 22.31 6.37
N ALA A 331 20.54 22.85 6.51
CA ALA A 331 19.47 22.59 5.56
C ALA A 331 19.87 23.04 4.14
N PHE A 332 19.63 22.20 3.15
CA PHE A 332 20.07 22.38 1.77
C PHE A 332 21.59 22.43 1.59
N SER A 333 22.34 21.71 2.43
CA SER A 333 23.79 21.52 2.24
C SER A 333 24.12 20.72 0.98
N GLU A 334 23.20 19.88 0.52
CA GLU A 334 23.41 19.03 -0.66
C GLU A 334 22.94 19.71 -1.94
N PRO A 335 23.66 19.59 -3.07
CA PRO A 335 23.25 20.17 -4.34
C PRO A 335 21.95 19.56 -4.87
N GLU A 336 21.67 18.28 -4.59
CA GLU A 336 20.44 17.62 -5.01
C GLU A 336 19.20 18.28 -4.38
N THR A 337 19.21 18.52 -3.05
CA THR A 337 18.09 19.18 -2.37
C THR A 337 17.98 20.67 -2.72
N ARG A 338 19.11 21.37 -2.94
CA ARG A 338 19.10 22.75 -3.47
C ARG A 338 18.42 22.84 -4.82
N SER A 339 18.65 21.87 -5.69
CA SER A 339 18.06 21.85 -7.04
C SER A 339 16.54 21.80 -6.98
N VAL A 340 15.97 21.00 -6.06
CA VAL A 340 14.51 20.97 -5.82
C VAL A 340 14.01 22.31 -5.27
N ARG A 341 14.71 22.86 -4.26
CA ARG A 341 14.36 24.15 -3.67
C ARG A 341 14.31 25.27 -4.71
N ASP A 342 15.38 25.38 -5.50
CA ASP A 342 15.55 26.45 -6.47
C ASP A 342 14.54 26.31 -7.62
N PHE A 343 14.22 25.08 -8.03
CA PHE A 343 13.17 24.82 -9.02
C PHE A 343 11.78 25.22 -8.50
N LEU A 344 11.39 24.77 -7.30
CA LEU A 344 10.09 25.08 -6.69
C LEU A 344 9.95 26.59 -6.37
N ALA A 345 11.04 27.31 -6.10
CA ALA A 345 11.00 28.76 -5.89
C ALA A 345 10.71 29.53 -7.20
N GLN A 346 11.06 28.96 -8.35
CA GLN A 346 10.87 29.59 -9.67
C GLN A 346 9.56 29.18 -10.36
N HIS A 347 8.89 28.14 -9.87
CA HIS A 347 7.70 27.57 -10.50
C HIS A 347 6.56 27.41 -9.49
N ARG A 348 5.34 27.82 -9.87
CA ARG A 348 4.15 27.62 -9.04
C ARG A 348 3.69 26.16 -9.12
N ILE A 349 4.23 25.32 -8.25
CA ILE A 349 3.86 23.90 -8.13
C ILE A 349 2.58 23.75 -7.30
N THR A 350 1.55 23.14 -7.87
CA THR A 350 0.28 22.87 -7.16
C THR A 350 0.32 21.52 -6.44
N THR A 351 1.03 20.55 -7.03
CA THR A 351 1.10 19.17 -6.54
C THR A 351 2.55 18.69 -6.51
N PHE A 352 2.97 18.10 -5.40
CA PHE A 352 4.29 17.54 -5.18
C PHE A 352 4.15 16.08 -4.74
N ILE A 353 4.75 15.17 -5.51
CA ILE A 353 4.75 13.74 -5.24
C ILE A 353 6.21 13.26 -5.22
N THR A 354 6.64 12.68 -4.11
CA THR A 354 7.96 12.01 -4.03
C THR A 354 7.76 10.52 -3.78
N LEU A 355 8.42 9.70 -4.59
CA LEU A 355 8.29 8.25 -4.56
C LEU A 355 9.48 7.60 -3.85
N HIS A 356 9.17 6.75 -2.89
CA HIS A 356 10.08 5.95 -2.08
C HIS A 356 9.71 4.47 -2.15
N SER A 357 10.52 3.62 -1.54
CA SER A 357 10.15 2.24 -1.20
C SER A 357 10.89 1.81 0.05
N TYR A 358 10.37 0.96 0.92
CA TYR A 358 9.15 0.17 0.78
C TYR A 358 8.31 0.30 2.04
N SER A 359 7.00 0.04 1.93
CA SER A 359 6.08 -0.30 3.04
C SER A 359 4.61 -0.28 2.62
N GLN A 360 4.27 0.13 1.38
CA GLN A 360 2.91 0.39 0.93
C GLN A 360 2.18 1.42 1.81
N ILE A 361 2.74 2.63 1.87
CA ILE A 361 2.17 3.76 2.63
C ILE A 361 2.01 4.95 1.68
N LEU A 362 0.83 5.56 1.68
CA LEU A 362 0.60 6.85 1.05
C LEU A 362 0.49 7.91 2.15
N MET A 363 1.55 8.70 2.29
CA MET A 363 1.69 9.71 3.33
C MET A 363 1.38 11.10 2.80
N TYR A 364 0.78 11.92 3.66
CA TYR A 364 0.71 13.37 3.49
C TYR A 364 1.33 14.07 4.70
N PRO A 365 1.71 15.35 4.61
CA PRO A 365 2.32 16.06 5.73
C PRO A 365 1.41 16.19 6.98
N PHE A 366 1.96 16.23 8.20
CA PHE A 366 3.38 16.40 8.49
C PHE A 366 4.09 15.15 9.03
N GLY A 367 5.37 15.01 8.69
CA GLY A 367 6.31 13.97 9.13
C GLY A 367 7.09 14.33 10.40
N HIS A 368 7.37 15.60 10.67
CA HIS A 368 8.24 15.99 11.80
C HIS A 368 7.69 15.68 13.20
N GLN A 369 6.37 15.68 13.41
CA GLN A 369 5.81 15.51 14.77
C GLN A 369 4.43 14.85 14.76
N VAL A 370 4.23 13.85 15.63
CA VAL A 370 2.96 13.12 15.82
C VAL A 370 1.84 14.11 16.15
N ARG A 371 0.65 13.91 15.59
CA ARG A 371 -0.51 14.80 15.77
C ARG A 371 -0.30 16.25 15.30
N THR A 372 0.52 16.44 14.26
CA THR A 372 0.70 17.75 13.61
C THR A 372 0.15 17.67 12.19
N TYR A 373 -0.77 18.58 11.86
CA TYR A 373 -1.57 18.52 10.64
C TYR A 373 -1.57 19.88 9.94
N SER A 374 -1.69 19.88 8.61
CA SER A 374 -1.93 21.10 7.86
C SER A 374 -3.38 21.56 8.01
N ASN A 375 -3.64 22.85 7.78
CA ASN A 375 -4.99 23.43 7.86
C ASN A 375 -5.98 22.80 6.86
N ASP A 376 -5.48 22.20 5.78
CA ASP A 376 -6.24 21.54 4.73
C ASP A 376 -6.13 20.01 4.78
N LEU A 377 -5.96 19.46 5.98
CA LEU A 377 -5.91 18.02 6.25
C LEU A 377 -7.04 17.25 5.56
N ASN A 378 -8.27 17.75 5.62
CA ASN A 378 -9.43 17.06 5.06
C ASN A 378 -9.29 16.81 3.55
N ASP A 379 -8.82 17.82 2.81
CA ASP A 379 -8.57 17.69 1.37
C ASP A 379 -7.46 16.67 1.11
N LEU A 380 -6.34 16.80 1.83
CA LEU A 380 -5.19 15.90 1.67
C LEU A 380 -5.57 14.45 1.96
N HIS A 381 -6.28 14.22 3.06
CA HIS A 381 -6.70 12.90 3.51
C HIS A 381 -7.74 12.29 2.58
N ALA A 382 -8.76 13.05 2.16
CA ALA A 382 -9.78 12.57 1.24
C ALA A 382 -9.17 12.16 -0.11
N THR A 383 -8.31 13.01 -0.68
CA THR A 383 -7.60 12.70 -1.93
C THR A 383 -6.70 11.48 -1.76
N ALA A 384 -5.95 11.36 -0.66
CA ALA A 384 -5.09 10.20 -0.41
C ALA A 384 -5.89 8.89 -0.24
N THR A 385 -7.00 8.91 0.48
CA THR A 385 -7.85 7.73 0.68
C THR A 385 -8.50 7.28 -0.63
N ASN A 386 -8.94 8.21 -1.46
CA ASN A 386 -9.46 7.92 -2.79
C ASN A 386 -8.37 7.37 -3.71
N ALA A 387 -7.17 7.95 -3.67
CA ALA A 387 -6.02 7.50 -4.45
C ALA A 387 -5.58 6.08 -4.05
N ALA A 388 -5.52 5.77 -2.74
CA ALA A 388 -5.23 4.43 -2.25
C ALA A 388 -6.32 3.41 -2.65
N SER A 389 -7.58 3.84 -2.69
CA SER A 389 -8.69 2.98 -3.15
C SER A 389 -8.60 2.66 -4.65
N ALA A 390 -8.27 3.66 -5.48
CA ALA A 390 -8.04 3.48 -6.92
C ALA A 390 -6.86 2.54 -7.18
N LEU A 391 -5.74 2.73 -6.47
CA LEU A 391 -4.59 1.83 -6.52
C LEU A 391 -4.99 0.39 -6.19
N ARG A 392 -5.69 0.20 -5.05
CA ARG A 392 -6.13 -1.10 -4.58
C ARG A 392 -7.02 -1.82 -5.59
N SER A 393 -7.82 -1.10 -6.37
CA SER A 393 -8.77 -1.70 -7.31
C SER A 393 -8.11 -2.54 -8.40
N LEU A 394 -6.83 -2.29 -8.71
CA LEU A 394 -6.14 -2.96 -9.80
C LEU A 394 -5.63 -4.36 -9.42
N TYR A 395 -4.94 -4.47 -8.29
CA TYR A 395 -4.28 -5.72 -7.86
C TYR A 395 -4.59 -6.14 -6.42
N GLY A 396 -5.47 -5.43 -5.72
CA GLY A 396 -5.78 -5.69 -4.32
C GLY A 396 -4.72 -5.20 -3.32
N THR A 397 -3.64 -4.57 -3.79
CA THR A 397 -2.56 -4.04 -2.95
C THR A 397 -3.07 -3.01 -1.97
N GLN A 398 -2.75 -3.19 -0.69
CA GLN A 398 -3.27 -2.34 0.38
C GLN A 398 -2.24 -1.30 0.79
N TYR A 399 -2.58 -0.03 0.61
CA TYR A 399 -1.79 1.10 1.10
C TYR A 399 -2.39 1.66 2.39
N ARG A 400 -1.53 1.88 3.38
CA ARG A 400 -1.90 2.64 4.58
C ARG A 400 -1.85 4.13 4.28
N VAL A 401 -2.84 4.88 4.77
CA VAL A 401 -2.95 6.34 4.54
C VAL A 401 -2.85 7.08 5.87
N GLY A 402 -2.08 8.16 5.91
CA GLY A 402 -2.00 9.05 7.07
C GLY A 402 -0.80 9.99 7.04
N THR A 403 -0.51 10.67 8.15
CA THR A 403 0.68 11.52 8.23
C THR A 403 1.96 10.71 8.37
N GLY A 404 3.09 11.26 7.94
CA GLY A 404 4.39 10.59 8.10
C GLY A 404 4.70 10.23 9.56
N ALA A 405 4.42 11.16 10.48
CA ALA A 405 4.67 10.95 11.90
C ALA A 405 3.73 9.92 12.54
N ASP A 406 2.45 9.90 12.17
CA ASP A 406 1.43 9.01 12.76
C ASP A 406 1.46 7.60 12.14
N THR A 407 1.91 7.47 10.89
CA THR A 407 1.96 6.18 10.19
C THR A 407 3.32 5.48 10.33
N LEU A 408 4.43 6.21 10.21
CA LEU A 408 5.75 5.62 10.19
C LEU A 408 6.51 5.92 11.48
N TYR A 409 7.09 7.12 11.57
CA TYR A 409 7.72 7.70 12.76
C TYR A 409 8.01 9.18 12.53
N PRO A 410 8.19 9.98 13.60
CA PRO A 410 8.58 11.39 13.47
C PRO A 410 9.94 11.57 12.77
N ALA A 411 9.95 12.32 11.68
CA ALA A 411 11.15 12.61 10.89
C ALA A 411 11.16 14.06 10.41
N SER A 412 12.23 14.78 10.73
CA SER A 412 12.45 16.16 10.29
C SER A 412 13.27 16.24 9.00
N GLY A 413 13.16 17.36 8.29
CA GLY A 413 13.91 17.62 7.07
C GLY A 413 13.43 16.85 5.83
N GLY A 414 12.19 16.36 5.84
CA GLY A 414 11.55 15.71 4.70
C GLY A 414 11.13 16.69 3.59
N SER A 415 11.19 16.22 2.35
CA SER A 415 10.90 16.99 1.14
C SER A 415 9.42 17.34 0.99
N GLU A 416 8.53 16.38 1.25
CA GLU A 416 7.07 16.52 1.20
C GLU A 416 6.55 17.51 2.25
N ASP A 417 7.20 17.50 3.40
CA ASP A 417 6.95 18.36 4.54
C ASP A 417 7.37 19.80 4.24
N TRP A 418 8.57 19.99 3.67
CA TRP A 418 9.05 21.29 3.22
C TRP A 418 8.21 21.86 2.06
N ALA A 419 7.85 21.02 1.08
CA ALA A 419 7.04 21.41 -0.07
C ALA A 419 5.67 21.95 0.40
N LYS A 420 5.04 21.28 1.37
CA LYS A 420 3.78 21.73 1.96
C LYS A 420 3.94 22.96 2.84
N GLY A 421 4.88 22.91 3.78
CA GLY A 421 4.99 23.86 4.87
C GLY A 421 5.64 25.19 4.48
N LYS A 422 6.69 25.16 3.64
CA LYS A 422 7.43 26.36 3.21
C LYS A 422 7.24 26.72 1.75
N ALA A 423 7.16 25.74 0.85
CA ALA A 423 6.90 26.03 -0.57
C ALA A 423 5.39 26.21 -0.88
N HIS A 424 4.53 26.04 0.12
CA HIS A 424 3.08 26.26 0.04
C HIS A 424 2.38 25.44 -1.07
N VAL A 425 2.89 24.25 -1.38
CA VAL A 425 2.27 23.32 -2.31
C VAL A 425 0.94 22.83 -1.74
N LYS A 426 -0.14 22.85 -2.54
CA LYS A 426 -1.48 22.45 -2.09
C LYS A 426 -1.55 20.96 -1.79
N PHE A 427 -1.22 20.12 -2.77
CA PHE A 427 -1.26 18.67 -2.65
C PHE A 427 0.16 18.11 -2.54
N SER A 428 0.60 17.73 -1.35
CA SER A 428 1.93 17.15 -1.13
C SER A 428 1.79 15.73 -0.61
N TYR A 429 2.43 14.77 -1.27
CA TYR A 429 2.34 13.34 -0.95
C TYR A 429 3.69 12.64 -1.07
N LEU A 430 3.90 11.65 -0.20
CA LEU A 430 5.01 10.71 -0.26
C LEU A 430 4.45 9.29 -0.40
N PHE A 431 4.94 8.53 -1.37
CA PHE A 431 4.59 7.11 -1.53
C PHE A 431 5.73 6.23 -1.07
N GLU A 432 5.51 5.36 -0.09
CA GLU A 432 6.33 4.17 0.15
C GLU A 432 5.74 3.04 -0.69
N LEU A 433 6.39 2.71 -1.81
CA LEU A 433 5.90 1.72 -2.78
C LEU A 433 5.99 0.27 -2.24
N ARG A 434 5.70 -0.70 -3.12
CA ARG A 434 5.91 -2.13 -2.86
C ARG A 434 7.37 -2.45 -2.45
N PRO A 435 7.58 -3.57 -1.74
CA PRO A 435 6.55 -4.46 -1.20
C PRO A 435 5.96 -3.97 0.13
N GLU A 436 4.99 -4.72 0.69
CA GLU A 436 4.49 -4.47 2.04
C GLU A 436 5.57 -4.72 3.11
N GLU A 437 5.35 -4.14 4.29
CA GLU A 437 6.28 -4.10 5.42
C GLU A 437 6.82 -5.48 5.84
N GLN A 438 6.06 -6.55 5.65
CA GLN A 438 6.36 -7.92 6.07
C GLN A 438 7.12 -8.76 5.01
N VAL A 439 7.24 -8.27 3.77
CA VAL A 439 7.90 -9.03 2.71
C VAL A 439 9.41 -9.01 2.90
N TRP A 440 10.01 -10.18 2.73
CA TRP A 440 11.40 -10.41 3.09
C TRP A 440 12.42 -9.72 2.18
N ASP A 441 12.09 -9.46 0.92
CA ASP A 441 13.04 -8.94 -0.07
C ASP A 441 13.10 -7.40 -0.13
N GLY A 442 12.18 -6.67 0.51
CA GLY A 442 12.28 -5.22 0.75
C GLY A 442 12.77 -4.40 -0.45
N PHE A 443 13.99 -3.83 -0.36
CA PHE A 443 14.63 -3.04 -1.43
C PHE A 443 15.12 -3.86 -2.65
N LEU A 444 15.09 -5.18 -2.56
CA LEU A 444 15.45 -6.15 -3.61
C LEU A 444 14.21 -6.63 -4.37
N LEU A 445 13.24 -5.75 -4.62
CA LEU A 445 12.01 -6.07 -5.33
C LEU A 445 12.30 -6.59 -6.76
N ALA A 446 11.73 -7.74 -7.11
CA ALA A 446 11.96 -8.41 -8.39
C ALA A 446 11.48 -7.58 -9.60
N GLU A 447 12.18 -7.70 -10.73
CA GLU A 447 11.90 -6.93 -11.97
C GLU A 447 10.47 -7.13 -12.52
N ASN A 448 9.90 -8.33 -12.32
CA ASN A 448 8.51 -8.62 -12.73
C ASN A 448 7.44 -7.86 -11.91
N GLN A 449 7.82 -7.25 -10.78
CA GLN A 449 6.94 -6.40 -9.97
C GLN A 449 7.01 -4.92 -10.33
N ILE A 450 7.96 -4.48 -11.18
CA ILE A 450 8.13 -3.08 -11.56
C ILE A 450 6.86 -2.54 -12.23
N VAL A 451 6.40 -3.19 -13.30
CA VAL A 451 5.23 -2.73 -14.07
C VAL A 451 3.93 -2.83 -13.25
N PRO A 452 3.65 -3.91 -12.49
CA PRO A 452 2.51 -3.94 -11.57
C PRO A 452 2.53 -2.78 -10.56
N THR A 453 3.68 -2.51 -9.92
CA THR A 453 3.84 -1.41 -8.96
C THR A 453 3.57 -0.07 -9.63
N ALA A 454 4.10 0.15 -10.83
CA ALA A 454 3.92 1.40 -11.53
C ALA A 454 2.48 1.62 -12.02
N ARG A 455 1.80 0.57 -12.50
CA ARG A 455 0.40 0.63 -12.96
C ARG A 455 -0.57 0.97 -11.84
N GLU A 456 -0.48 0.29 -10.70
CA GLU A 456 -1.37 0.59 -9.57
C GLU A 456 -1.09 1.98 -8.99
N THR A 457 0.18 2.40 -8.92
CA THR A 457 0.55 3.73 -8.44
C THR A 457 0.06 4.81 -9.40
N TRP A 458 0.04 4.54 -10.71
CA TRP A 458 -0.53 5.46 -11.69
C TRP A 458 -2.02 5.72 -11.45
N GLU A 459 -2.80 4.70 -11.07
CA GLU A 459 -4.21 4.89 -10.68
C GLU A 459 -4.38 5.86 -9.50
N ALA A 460 -3.49 5.79 -8.50
CA ALA A 460 -3.46 6.77 -7.42
C ALA A 460 -3.10 8.19 -7.92
N VAL A 461 -2.08 8.31 -8.77
CA VAL A 461 -1.62 9.59 -9.32
C VAL A 461 -2.71 10.26 -10.17
N LYS A 462 -3.52 9.50 -10.91
CA LYS A 462 -4.69 10.03 -11.64
C LYS A 462 -5.69 10.72 -10.70
N VAL A 463 -6.01 10.13 -9.56
CA VAL A 463 -6.91 10.74 -8.56
C VAL A 463 -6.34 12.04 -8.00
N ILE A 464 -5.02 12.08 -7.76
CA ILE A 464 -4.33 13.29 -7.30
C ILE A 464 -4.32 14.37 -8.40
N ALA A 465 -4.09 13.98 -9.66
CA ALA A 465 -4.16 14.88 -10.81
C ALA A 465 -5.56 15.46 -11.00
N ASP A 466 -6.61 14.67 -10.85
CA ASP A 466 -8.00 15.13 -10.88
C ASP A 466 -8.33 16.11 -9.74
N SER A 467 -7.75 15.89 -8.56
CA SER A 467 -7.87 16.83 -7.44
C SER A 467 -7.14 18.15 -7.74
N THR A 468 -5.98 18.07 -8.41
CA THR A 468 -5.22 19.23 -8.89
C THR A 468 -6.02 20.04 -9.90
N LEU A 469 -6.65 19.39 -10.88
CA LEU A 469 -7.47 20.04 -11.90
C LEU A 469 -8.69 20.75 -11.30
N ARG A 470 -9.37 20.13 -10.34
CA ARG A 470 -10.56 20.71 -9.69
C ARG A 470 -10.26 21.84 -8.71
N HIS A 471 -9.05 21.91 -8.16
CA HIS A 471 -8.69 22.95 -7.19
C HIS A 471 -8.74 24.35 -7.81
N GLN A 472 -9.54 25.27 -7.30
CA GLN A 472 -9.48 26.66 -7.74
C GLN A 472 -8.43 27.41 -6.91
N ASP A 473 -7.51 28.07 -7.61
CA ASP A 473 -6.55 28.96 -6.94
C ASP A 473 -7.34 30.08 -6.28
N SER A 474 -7.32 30.16 -4.95
CA SER A 474 -7.83 31.33 -4.23
C SER A 474 -6.99 32.52 -4.68
N ALA A 475 -7.61 33.55 -5.26
CA ALA A 475 -6.91 34.77 -5.65
C ALA A 475 -6.15 35.31 -4.43
N ALA A 476 -4.82 35.29 -4.49
CA ALA A 476 -4.01 35.96 -3.48
C ALA A 476 -4.38 37.46 -3.52
N PRO A 477 -4.60 38.12 -2.36
CA PRO A 477 -4.78 39.56 -2.35
C PRO A 477 -3.53 40.19 -2.99
N ALA A 478 -3.75 41.03 -3.99
CA ALA A 478 -2.69 41.76 -4.67
C ALA A 478 -1.85 42.50 -3.63
N VAL A 479 -0.65 42.01 -3.36
CA VAL A 479 0.35 42.73 -2.58
C VAL A 479 0.76 43.92 -3.44
N ARG A 480 0.20 45.09 -3.13
CA ARG A 480 0.70 46.37 -3.66
C ARG A 480 2.13 46.54 -3.15
N HIS A 481 3.10 46.32 -4.03
CA HIS A 481 4.47 46.73 -3.78
C HIS A 481 4.52 48.26 -3.68
N HIS A 482 4.71 48.78 -2.46
CA HIS A 482 5.30 50.09 -2.28
C HIS A 482 6.82 49.95 -2.45
N PRO A 483 7.47 50.77 -3.30
CA PRO A 483 8.91 50.69 -3.50
C PRO A 483 9.62 51.30 -2.28
N GLN A 484 10.37 50.50 -1.53
CA GLN A 484 11.35 50.99 -0.56
C GLN A 484 12.76 50.87 -1.11
N GLN A 485 13.48 52.00 -1.02
CA GLN A 485 14.85 52.23 -1.45
C GLN A 485 15.89 51.41 -0.64
N PRO A 486 17.11 51.22 -1.18
CA PRO A 486 18.09 50.29 -0.61
C PRO A 486 18.90 50.91 0.52
N VAL A 487 19.12 50.17 1.61
CA VAL A 487 20.08 50.52 2.66
C VAL A 487 21.17 49.46 2.72
N GLN A 488 22.42 49.95 2.71
CA GLN A 488 23.67 49.22 2.60
C GLN A 488 24.04 48.44 3.89
N HIS A 489 24.68 47.29 3.69
CA HIS A 489 25.31 46.48 4.73
C HIS A 489 26.56 47.14 5.35
N ARG A 490 26.78 46.92 6.66
CA ARG A 490 28.07 46.50 7.26
C ARG A 490 27.89 46.00 8.73
N PRO A 491 28.84 45.20 9.27
CA PRO A 491 28.56 44.06 10.18
C PRO A 491 28.75 44.36 11.67
N ALA A 492 28.07 43.56 12.51
CA ALA A 492 28.18 43.61 13.97
C ALA A 492 29.25 42.64 14.51
N ALA A 493 30.04 43.13 15.46
CA ALA A 493 31.01 42.37 16.24
C ALA A 493 30.44 41.97 17.62
N PHE A 494 30.85 40.80 18.08
CA PHE A 494 30.55 40.14 19.37
C PHE A 494 30.95 40.95 20.61
N ARG A 495 30.17 40.85 21.71
CA ARG A 495 30.58 40.28 23.02
C ARG A 495 29.44 40.22 24.09
N PRO A 496 29.54 39.36 25.14
CA PRO A 496 28.42 38.88 25.98
C PRO A 496 28.47 39.35 27.46
N ALA A 497 27.37 39.16 28.22
CA ALA A 497 27.30 39.15 29.70
C ALA A 497 26.10 38.26 30.12
N ILE A 498 26.25 37.13 30.84
CA ILE A 498 26.57 36.83 32.25
C ILE A 498 25.42 37.12 33.25
N CYS A 499 25.18 36.09 34.06
CA CYS A 499 24.09 35.73 34.99
C CYS A 499 23.87 36.62 36.23
N GLU A 500 22.71 36.45 36.88
CA GLU A 500 22.59 36.32 38.36
C GLU A 500 21.22 35.74 38.82
N ALA A 501 21.17 35.17 40.03
CA ALA A 501 20.17 34.20 40.51
C ALA A 501 19.54 34.55 41.88
N HIS A 502 18.29 34.06 42.09
CA HIS A 502 17.60 33.64 43.36
C HIS A 502 17.22 34.70 44.45
N PRO A 503 16.36 34.41 45.50
CA PRO A 503 15.61 33.18 45.90
C PRO A 503 14.16 33.30 46.50
N MET A 504 13.57 32.11 46.71
CA MET A 504 12.46 31.52 47.53
C MET A 504 11.75 32.22 48.75
N MET A 505 10.44 31.91 48.96
CA MET A 505 9.76 31.28 50.16
C MET A 505 8.21 31.34 50.04
N GLN A 506 7.42 30.24 50.00
CA GLN A 506 6.77 29.38 51.04
C GLN A 506 5.49 29.88 51.79
N ARG A 507 4.37 29.16 51.51
CA ARG A 507 3.24 28.64 52.35
C ARG A 507 2.24 29.55 53.11
N HIS A 508 0.93 29.39 52.83
CA HIS A 508 -0.14 28.79 53.69
C HIS A 508 -1.58 29.13 53.20
N ALA A 509 -2.53 28.20 53.40
CA ALA A 509 -4.01 28.34 53.35
C ALA A 509 -4.59 27.95 54.76
N PRO A 510 -5.90 28.04 55.15
CA PRO A 510 -7.16 27.99 54.35
C PRO A 510 -8.44 28.74 54.90
N ARG A 511 -9.62 28.47 54.27
CA ARG A 511 -11.05 28.45 54.75
C ARG A 511 -12.09 29.53 54.31
N LEU A 512 -12.99 29.06 53.40
CA LEU A 512 -14.49 29.07 53.35
C LEU A 512 -15.36 30.11 54.09
N LEU A 513 -16.28 30.77 53.36
CA LEU A 513 -17.76 30.87 53.57
C LEU A 513 -18.44 31.73 52.45
N ALA A 514 -19.63 31.32 51.99
CA ALA A 514 -20.48 31.96 50.93
C ALA A 514 -21.46 33.02 51.54
N PRO A 515 -22.51 33.60 50.87
CA PRO A 515 -22.94 33.68 49.44
C PRO A 515 -23.44 35.10 48.98
N GLN A 516 -23.77 35.30 47.69
CA GLN A 516 -24.99 35.96 47.12
C GLN A 516 -24.81 36.73 45.78
N ARG A 517 -25.65 36.30 44.81
CA ARG A 517 -26.44 36.98 43.74
C ARG A 517 -25.80 37.84 42.61
N ARG A 518 -26.28 37.46 41.41
CA ARG A 518 -26.21 37.95 39.98
C ARG A 518 -26.65 39.42 39.76
N PRO A 519 -26.51 40.06 38.56
CA PRO A 519 -26.48 39.45 37.20
C PRO A 519 -25.55 40.08 36.11
N ASP A 520 -25.63 39.45 34.92
CA ASP A 520 -25.32 39.91 33.56
C ASP A 520 -24.13 39.24 32.81
N ASP A 521 -24.46 38.77 31.61
CA ASP A 521 -23.81 37.85 30.64
C ASP A 521 -22.87 38.62 29.65
N PRO A 522 -22.29 38.06 28.56
CA PRO A 522 -21.70 36.75 28.23
C PRO A 522 -20.26 36.87 27.65
N SER A 523 -19.32 35.95 27.95
CA SER A 523 -18.20 35.55 27.04
C SER A 523 -17.19 34.62 27.72
N GLY A 524 -16.70 33.59 27.01
CA GLY A 524 -15.35 33.05 27.26
C GLY A 524 -15.20 31.53 27.44
N ALA A 525 -14.97 30.84 26.32
CA ALA A 525 -14.04 29.73 26.08
C ALA A 525 -13.82 28.58 27.12
N GLN A 526 -14.16 27.37 26.66
CA GLN A 526 -13.31 26.17 26.53
C GLN A 526 -12.52 25.63 27.75
N THR A 527 -12.73 24.34 28.06
CA THR A 527 -11.64 23.33 28.02
C THR A 527 -12.15 21.87 28.02
N GLN A 528 -11.68 21.13 27.01
CA GLN A 528 -11.25 19.72 26.95
C GLN A 528 -12.22 18.53 27.17
N GLY A 529 -12.24 17.65 26.15
CA GLY A 529 -12.57 16.23 26.26
C GLY A 529 -12.46 15.48 24.93
N LYS A 530 -11.34 14.79 24.67
CA LYS A 530 -11.16 13.84 23.54
C LYS A 530 -11.99 12.57 23.76
N LYS A 531 -12.49 11.92 22.68
CA LYS A 531 -12.10 10.55 22.25
C LYS A 531 -12.97 9.95 21.11
N TYR A 532 -12.27 9.64 20.00
CA TYR A 532 -12.21 8.45 19.12
C TYR A 532 -13.43 7.71 18.50
N GLU A 533 -13.15 7.35 17.23
CA GLU A 533 -13.86 6.53 16.24
C GLU A 533 -14.08 5.05 16.61
N LEU A 534 -15.01 4.40 15.88
CA LEU A 534 -14.92 2.96 15.61
C LEU A 534 -15.37 2.61 14.17
N VAL A 535 -14.43 2.13 13.35
CA VAL A 535 -14.62 1.53 12.01
C VAL A 535 -14.85 0.02 12.16
N SER A 536 -15.80 -0.55 11.41
CA SER A 536 -16.05 -2.01 11.35
C SER A 536 -15.49 -2.58 10.05
N ARG A 537 -14.78 -3.71 10.18
CA ARG A 537 -14.13 -4.51 9.15
C ARG A 537 -15.00 -5.74 8.85
N GLN A 538 -15.16 -6.09 7.59
CA GLN A 538 -15.59 -7.43 7.17
C GLN A 538 -14.50 -8.03 6.29
N THR A 539 -14.05 -9.25 6.61
CA THR A 539 -13.12 -10.05 5.81
C THR A 539 -13.73 -11.44 5.65
N THR A 540 -14.01 -11.85 4.42
CA THR A 540 -14.47 -13.21 4.09
C THR A 540 -13.29 -14.17 4.22
N LYS A 541 -13.37 -15.18 5.11
CA LYS A 541 -12.40 -16.29 5.12
C LYS A 541 -12.77 -17.28 4.04
N VAL A 542 -11.75 -17.75 3.31
CA VAL A 542 -11.86 -18.70 2.22
C VAL A 542 -10.99 -19.90 2.62
N THR A 543 -11.60 -21.07 2.83
CA THR A 543 -10.93 -22.28 3.37
C THR A 543 -10.38 -23.12 2.22
N ALA A 544 -9.04 -23.20 2.11
CA ALA A 544 -8.34 -24.08 1.19
C ALA A 544 -8.38 -25.53 1.70
N LEU A 545 -8.82 -26.45 0.84
CA LEU A 545 -8.73 -27.88 1.07
C LEU A 545 -7.34 -28.35 0.69
N SER A 546 -6.69 -29.15 1.54
CA SER A 546 -5.37 -29.69 1.29
C SER A 546 -5.38 -31.21 1.24
N THR A 547 -4.72 -31.83 0.27
CA THR A 547 -4.51 -33.28 0.24
C THR A 547 -3.06 -33.63 -0.07
N LYS A 548 -2.62 -34.80 0.39
CA LYS A 548 -1.24 -35.25 0.27
C LYS A 548 -1.18 -36.70 -0.17
N LEU A 549 -0.44 -36.96 -1.25
CA LEU A 549 -0.05 -38.29 -1.69
C LEU A 549 1.37 -38.59 -1.17
N GLU A 550 1.55 -39.74 -0.53
CA GLU A 550 2.84 -40.40 -0.37
C GLU A 550 2.88 -41.62 -1.30
N TRP A 551 3.82 -41.65 -2.23
CA TRP A 551 3.96 -42.74 -3.20
C TRP A 551 5.36 -43.33 -3.16
N LYS A 552 5.44 -44.61 -2.80
CA LYS A 552 6.65 -45.42 -2.81
C LYS A 552 6.72 -46.23 -4.10
N ILE A 553 7.76 -46.00 -4.88
CA ILE A 553 8.03 -46.72 -6.12
C ILE A 553 9.29 -47.55 -5.91
N SER A 554 9.10 -48.85 -5.65
CA SER A 554 10.19 -49.81 -5.49
C SER A 554 10.92 -50.07 -6.81
N GLU A 555 12.23 -50.34 -6.73
CA GLU A 555 13.06 -50.68 -7.89
C GLU A 555 12.99 -49.64 -9.03
N PHE A 556 12.93 -48.34 -8.72
CA PHE A 556 12.74 -47.28 -9.71
C PHE A 556 13.83 -47.26 -10.80
N GLU A 557 15.06 -47.60 -10.43
CA GLU A 557 16.18 -47.72 -11.38
C GLU A 557 15.98 -48.87 -12.38
N ARG A 558 15.39 -49.98 -11.95
CA ARG A 558 15.05 -51.09 -12.84
C ARG A 558 13.89 -50.72 -13.76
N LEU A 559 12.90 -49.98 -13.26
CA LEU A 559 11.79 -49.46 -14.06
C LEU A 559 12.30 -48.50 -15.15
N MET A 560 13.27 -47.64 -14.85
CA MET A 560 13.93 -46.79 -15.86
C MET A 560 14.63 -47.59 -16.97
N LYS A 561 15.09 -48.82 -16.71
CA LYS A 561 15.70 -49.69 -17.73
C LYS A 561 14.67 -50.46 -18.57
N LEU A 562 13.47 -50.69 -18.02
CA LEU A 562 12.41 -51.47 -18.65
C LEU A 562 11.42 -50.62 -19.46
N TYR A 563 11.15 -49.39 -19.01
CA TYR A 563 10.16 -48.50 -19.62
C TYR A 563 10.77 -47.79 -20.85
N LYS A 564 10.01 -47.65 -21.93
CA LYS A 564 10.41 -46.83 -23.08
C LYS A 564 9.98 -45.37 -22.88
N ASN A 565 10.49 -44.47 -23.71
CA ASN A 565 10.03 -43.09 -23.74
C ASN A 565 8.53 -43.05 -24.05
N GLY A 566 7.77 -42.29 -23.25
CA GLY A 566 6.30 -42.26 -23.32
C GLY A 566 5.58 -43.22 -22.36
N ASP A 567 6.26 -44.25 -21.84
CA ASP A 567 5.67 -45.14 -20.83
C ASP A 567 5.61 -44.45 -19.46
N ASN A 568 4.54 -44.67 -18.71
CA ASN A 568 4.31 -44.01 -17.43
C ASN A 568 3.82 -44.93 -16.32
N LEU A 569 4.13 -44.52 -15.10
CA LEU A 569 3.56 -45.00 -13.85
C LEU A 569 2.43 -44.05 -13.47
N ILE A 570 1.35 -44.58 -12.89
CA ILE A 570 0.21 -43.81 -12.39
C ILE A 570 0.05 -44.11 -10.90
N SER A 571 -0.08 -43.08 -10.08
CA SER A 571 -0.33 -43.23 -8.65
C SER A 571 -1.71 -43.81 -8.39
N LYS A 572 -1.97 -44.21 -7.14
CA LYS A 572 -3.35 -44.33 -6.68
C LYS A 572 -4.03 -42.97 -6.75
N THR A 573 -5.34 -42.97 -6.94
CA THR A 573 -6.16 -41.75 -6.82
C THR A 573 -6.08 -41.23 -5.39
N PHE A 574 -6.05 -39.90 -5.26
CA PHE A 574 -6.02 -39.22 -3.96
C PHE A 574 -6.81 -37.92 -4.04
N GLY A 575 -7.36 -37.47 -2.91
CA GLY A 575 -8.26 -36.32 -2.86
C GLY A 575 -8.54 -35.95 -1.42
N CYS A 576 -9.35 -34.92 -1.22
CA CYS A 576 -9.82 -34.51 0.10
C CYS A 576 -11.16 -35.22 0.38
N PRO A 577 -11.35 -35.93 1.51
CA PRO A 577 -12.65 -36.51 1.88
C PRO A 577 -13.81 -35.49 1.87
N GLU A 578 -13.50 -34.23 2.17
CA GLU A 578 -14.39 -33.07 2.19
C GLU A 578 -14.79 -32.59 0.77
N ALA A 579 -14.12 -33.11 -0.26
CA ALA A 579 -14.40 -32.84 -1.68
C ALA A 579 -14.33 -34.13 -2.50
N PRO A 580 -15.28 -35.07 -2.32
CA PRO A 580 -15.21 -36.40 -2.96
C PRO A 580 -15.32 -36.36 -4.49
N SER A 581 -15.78 -35.24 -5.07
CA SER A 581 -15.83 -34.99 -6.51
C SER A 581 -14.48 -34.51 -7.09
N VAL A 582 -13.51 -34.14 -6.26
CA VAL A 582 -12.19 -33.66 -6.68
C VAL A 582 -11.15 -34.73 -6.40
N ILE A 583 -10.83 -35.50 -7.44
CA ILE A 583 -9.90 -36.63 -7.37
C ILE A 583 -8.67 -36.32 -8.23
N TRP A 584 -7.49 -36.70 -7.76
CA TRP A 584 -6.21 -36.46 -8.41
C TRP A 584 -5.44 -37.75 -8.64
N GLU A 585 -4.61 -37.76 -9.68
CA GLU A 585 -3.62 -38.79 -9.98
C GLU A 585 -2.31 -38.12 -10.39
N LEU A 586 -1.19 -38.70 -9.94
CA LEU A 586 0.14 -38.29 -10.33
C LEU A 586 0.70 -39.31 -11.33
N HIS A 587 1.12 -38.82 -12.50
CA HIS A 587 1.78 -39.62 -13.52
C HIS A 587 3.28 -39.33 -13.53
N VAL A 588 4.09 -40.39 -13.51
CA VAL A 588 5.55 -40.31 -13.59
C VAL A 588 6.00 -41.03 -14.85
N TYR A 589 6.75 -40.36 -15.72
CA TYR A 589 7.35 -40.91 -16.93
C TYR A 589 8.86 -41.04 -16.68
N PRO A 590 9.37 -42.22 -16.31
CA PRO A 590 10.77 -42.40 -15.91
C PRO A 590 11.78 -42.02 -17.01
N ASN A 591 11.36 -42.10 -18.27
CA ASN A 591 12.20 -41.81 -19.44
C ASN A 591 11.68 -40.65 -20.29
N GLY A 592 10.91 -39.75 -19.69
CA GLY A 592 10.30 -38.63 -20.40
C GLY A 592 9.04 -39.04 -21.16
N LYS A 593 8.13 -38.09 -21.37
CA LYS A 593 6.86 -38.33 -22.08
C LYS A 593 7.01 -38.28 -23.60
N ARG A 594 8.01 -37.54 -24.08
CA ARG A 594 8.31 -37.32 -25.51
C ARG A 594 9.80 -37.53 -25.75
N GLU A 595 10.20 -37.79 -26.98
CA GLU A 595 11.61 -38.04 -27.34
C GLU A 595 12.54 -36.89 -26.93
N GLU A 596 12.07 -35.65 -27.04
CA GLU A 596 12.75 -34.43 -26.55
C GLU A 596 13.08 -34.45 -25.05
N ASP A 597 12.36 -35.25 -24.26
CA ASP A 597 12.52 -35.36 -22.80
C ASP A 597 13.26 -36.63 -22.38
N ALA A 598 13.87 -37.35 -23.33
CA ALA A 598 14.46 -38.66 -23.09
C ALA A 598 15.66 -38.67 -22.13
N SER A 599 16.15 -37.52 -21.67
CA SER A 599 17.17 -37.39 -20.63
C SER A 599 16.60 -37.03 -19.24
N ASN A 600 15.28 -36.80 -19.14
CA ASN A 600 14.61 -36.31 -17.94
C ASN A 600 13.49 -37.27 -17.50
N VAL A 601 13.17 -37.24 -16.20
CA VAL A 601 11.92 -37.82 -15.68
C VAL A 601 10.84 -36.75 -15.75
N SER A 602 9.70 -37.07 -16.37
CA SER A 602 8.57 -36.13 -16.48
C SER A 602 7.46 -36.45 -15.49
N PHE A 603 6.90 -35.42 -14.84
CA PHE A 603 5.79 -35.52 -13.91
C PHE A 603 4.58 -34.79 -14.47
N PHE A 604 3.40 -35.38 -14.31
CA PHE A 604 2.13 -34.78 -14.68
C PHE A 604 1.09 -35.03 -13.60
N LEU A 605 0.58 -33.94 -13.03
CA LEU A 605 -0.56 -33.99 -12.13
C LEU A 605 -1.85 -33.87 -12.93
N ARG A 606 -2.81 -34.75 -12.67
CA ARG A 606 -4.08 -34.80 -13.38
C ARG A 606 -5.25 -34.84 -12.40
N GLN A 607 -6.27 -34.05 -12.68
CA GLN A 607 -7.57 -34.16 -12.01
C GLN A 607 -8.47 -35.13 -12.77
N VAL A 608 -9.10 -36.06 -12.06
CA VAL A 608 -9.92 -37.15 -12.58
C VAL A 608 -11.37 -36.96 -12.10
N GLY A 609 -12.35 -37.12 -12.98
CA GLY A 609 -13.78 -37.17 -12.60
C GLY A 609 -14.67 -35.96 -12.92
N LEU A 610 -14.18 -34.90 -13.58
CA LEU A 610 -14.99 -33.71 -13.91
C LEU A 610 -15.93 -33.86 -15.14
N SER A 611 -17.09 -33.23 -15.10
CA SER A 611 -17.97 -33.09 -16.27
C SER A 611 -17.59 -31.83 -17.09
N ARG A 612 -17.99 -31.75 -18.38
CA ARG A 612 -17.58 -30.65 -19.30
C ARG A 612 -17.97 -29.23 -18.85
N ASN A 613 -18.82 -29.08 -17.83
CA ASN A 613 -19.41 -27.81 -17.39
C ASN A 613 -18.96 -27.37 -15.98
N ASP A 614 -18.01 -28.05 -15.34
CA ASP A 614 -17.56 -27.69 -13.99
C ASP A 614 -16.61 -26.47 -14.00
N LYS A 615 -16.74 -25.60 -12.99
CA LYS A 615 -15.94 -24.37 -12.85
C LYS A 615 -14.45 -24.70 -12.63
N PRO A 616 -13.53 -23.87 -13.19
CA PRO A 616 -12.10 -24.01 -12.96
C PRO A 616 -11.73 -24.02 -11.47
N LEU A 617 -10.78 -24.89 -11.12
CA LEU A 617 -10.27 -25.03 -9.75
C LEU A 617 -8.83 -24.50 -9.72
N MET A 618 -8.62 -23.43 -8.94
CA MET A 618 -7.27 -22.93 -8.67
C MET A 618 -6.59 -23.81 -7.63
N THR A 619 -5.50 -24.47 -8.03
CA THR A 619 -4.77 -25.42 -7.19
C THR A 619 -3.30 -25.02 -7.09
N GLU A 620 -2.81 -24.79 -5.87
CA GLU A 620 -1.39 -24.79 -5.56
C GLU A 620 -0.94 -26.23 -5.30
N PHE A 621 0.21 -26.62 -5.83
CA PHE A 621 0.76 -27.94 -5.58
C PHE A 621 2.28 -27.96 -5.49
N GLN A 622 2.77 -28.89 -4.69
CA GLN A 622 4.19 -29.14 -4.50
C GLN A 622 4.47 -30.63 -4.64
N ILE A 623 5.46 -30.98 -5.47
CA ILE A 623 5.98 -32.34 -5.61
C ILE A 623 7.42 -32.34 -5.14
N TYR A 624 7.78 -33.30 -4.29
CA TYR A 624 9.15 -33.48 -3.83
C TYR A 624 9.46 -34.95 -3.56
N ALA A 625 10.71 -35.35 -3.74
CA ALA A 625 11.23 -36.64 -3.32
C ALA A 625 11.89 -36.53 -1.95
N VAL A 626 12.01 -37.65 -1.23
CA VAL A 626 12.74 -37.71 0.04
C VAL A 626 13.83 -38.77 -0.05
N ASP A 627 15.07 -38.34 0.16
CA ASP A 627 16.25 -39.20 0.08
C ASP A 627 16.42 -40.12 1.30
N SER A 628 17.51 -40.89 1.34
CA SER A 628 17.82 -41.80 2.45
C SER A 628 18.14 -41.10 3.78
N PHE A 629 18.47 -39.80 3.75
CA PHE A 629 18.73 -38.97 4.94
C PHE A 629 17.48 -38.19 5.38
N ASN A 630 16.32 -38.50 4.79
CA ASN A 630 15.06 -37.82 5.04
C ASN A 630 15.06 -36.34 4.62
N GLN A 631 15.98 -35.93 3.74
CA GLN A 631 16.03 -34.58 3.20
C GLN A 631 15.13 -34.44 1.97
N ARG A 632 14.48 -33.27 1.84
CA ARG A 632 13.55 -32.98 0.75
C ARG A 632 14.32 -32.58 -0.50
N VAL A 633 14.17 -33.37 -1.57
CA VAL A 633 14.63 -33.03 -2.92
C VAL A 633 13.45 -32.48 -3.69
N SER A 634 13.38 -31.14 -3.82
CA SER A 634 12.29 -30.46 -4.52
C SER A 634 12.23 -30.87 -6.00
N VAL A 635 11.06 -31.34 -6.44
CA VAL A 635 10.76 -31.70 -7.84
C VAL A 635 10.09 -30.51 -8.53
N CYS A 636 8.97 -30.01 -8.01
CA CYS A 636 8.34 -28.77 -8.48
C CYS A 636 7.40 -28.14 -7.41
N ARG A 637 7.11 -26.84 -7.56
CA ARG A 637 6.04 -26.12 -6.86
C ARG A 637 5.43 -25.13 -7.83
N ASP A 638 4.11 -25.13 -7.99
CA ASP A 638 3.41 -24.28 -8.96
C ASP A 638 1.95 -24.03 -8.53
N THR A 639 1.32 -22.98 -9.08
CA THR A 639 -0.09 -22.65 -8.87
C THR A 639 -0.79 -22.59 -10.23
N LYS A 640 -1.80 -23.43 -10.44
CA LYS A 640 -2.39 -23.67 -11.77
C LYS A 640 -3.90 -23.76 -11.75
N ASP A 641 -4.51 -23.25 -12.83
CA ASP A 641 -5.93 -23.44 -13.12
C ASP A 641 -6.10 -24.74 -13.93
N PHE A 642 -6.90 -25.66 -13.42
CA PHE A 642 -7.21 -26.93 -14.09
C PHE A 642 -8.50 -26.83 -14.92
N THR A 643 -8.55 -25.89 -15.88
CA THR A 643 -9.65 -25.83 -16.87
C THR A 643 -9.59 -27.02 -17.84
N HIS A 644 -10.67 -27.81 -17.92
CA HIS A 644 -10.90 -28.86 -18.94
C HIS A 644 -9.94 -30.06 -18.96
N GLN A 645 -9.96 -30.92 -17.94
CA GLN A 645 -9.56 -32.36 -17.95
C GLN A 645 -8.27 -32.81 -18.70
N GLN A 646 -7.39 -31.92 -19.13
CA GLN A 646 -6.10 -32.26 -19.73
C GLN A 646 -4.99 -31.59 -18.93
N GLY A 647 -4.39 -32.38 -18.03
CA GLY A 647 -3.31 -31.96 -17.15
C GLY A 647 -2.20 -31.22 -17.90
N ARG A 648 -2.08 -29.92 -17.64
CA ARG A 648 -0.98 -29.07 -18.12
C ARG A 648 -0.10 -28.63 -16.96
N GLY A 649 0.61 -29.60 -16.41
CA GLY A 649 1.78 -29.40 -15.57
C GLY A 649 2.88 -30.36 -16.02
N LYS A 650 3.56 -30.07 -17.14
CA LYS A 650 4.75 -30.83 -17.58
C LYS A 650 5.93 -30.31 -16.77
N PHE A 651 6.40 -31.09 -15.80
CA PHE A 651 7.62 -30.77 -15.05
C PHE A 651 8.67 -31.83 -15.30
N GLN A 652 9.91 -31.39 -15.47
CA GLN A 652 11.03 -32.26 -15.79
C GLN A 652 12.11 -32.11 -14.75
N VAL A 653 12.61 -33.25 -14.29
CA VAL A 653 13.79 -33.31 -13.44
C VAL A 653 14.81 -34.20 -14.13
N THR A 654 16.07 -33.74 -14.17
CA THR A 654 17.19 -34.52 -14.71
C THR A 654 17.29 -35.85 -13.98
N ARG A 655 17.49 -36.95 -14.72
CA ARG A 655 17.60 -38.29 -14.13
C ARG A 655 18.59 -38.35 -12.98
N ASP A 656 19.76 -37.74 -13.13
CA ASP A 656 20.83 -37.74 -12.11
C ASP A 656 20.35 -37.20 -10.76
N LYS A 657 19.53 -36.14 -10.78
CA LYS A 657 18.96 -35.52 -9.57
C LYS A 657 17.96 -36.44 -8.86
N LEU A 658 17.21 -37.28 -9.60
CA LEU A 658 16.27 -38.23 -9.01
C LEU A 658 16.94 -39.53 -8.59
N ILE A 659 17.96 -39.98 -9.32
CA ILE A 659 18.81 -41.11 -8.93
C ILE A 659 19.50 -40.80 -7.60
N ALA A 660 20.02 -39.57 -7.43
CA ALA A 660 20.59 -39.12 -6.17
C ALA A 660 19.58 -39.05 -5.00
N ALA A 661 18.28 -39.02 -5.30
CA ALA A 661 17.20 -39.01 -4.31
C ALA A 661 16.64 -40.40 -4.00
N LEU A 662 17.19 -41.47 -4.59
CA LEU A 662 16.78 -42.85 -4.29
C LEU A 662 17.29 -43.27 -2.92
N ARG A 663 16.48 -44.08 -2.23
CA ARG A 663 16.92 -44.73 -1.00
C ARG A 663 17.91 -45.86 -1.31
N HIS A 664 18.65 -46.30 -0.30
CA HIS A 664 19.67 -47.35 -0.43
C HIS A 664 19.13 -48.68 -0.97
N ASP A 665 17.83 -48.93 -0.85
CA ASP A 665 17.10 -50.09 -1.38
C ASP A 665 16.57 -49.89 -2.82
N GLY A 666 16.89 -48.76 -3.46
CA GLY A 666 16.42 -48.40 -4.81
C GLY A 666 14.98 -47.89 -4.87
N THR A 667 14.35 -47.64 -3.72
CA THR A 667 12.98 -47.10 -3.63
C THR A 667 12.98 -45.58 -3.80
N LEU A 668 12.14 -45.07 -4.70
CA LEU A 668 11.83 -43.64 -4.80
C LEU A 668 10.59 -43.32 -3.94
N VAL A 669 10.72 -42.39 -3.00
CA VAL A 669 9.59 -41.92 -2.17
C VAL A 669 9.22 -40.51 -2.61
N LEU A 670 8.04 -40.37 -3.21
CA LEU A 670 7.49 -39.10 -3.71
C LEU A 670 6.36 -38.62 -2.82
N PHE A 671 6.34 -37.31 -2.60
CA PHE A 671 5.22 -36.61 -2.02
C PHE A 671 4.63 -35.64 -3.03
N CYS A 672 3.30 -35.60 -3.10
CA CYS A 672 2.56 -34.57 -3.82
C CYS A 672 1.55 -33.95 -2.85
N GLU A 673 1.78 -32.69 -2.50
CA GLU A 673 0.90 -31.88 -1.65
C GLU A 673 0.10 -30.93 -2.55
N LEU A 674 -1.20 -30.83 -2.30
CA LEU A 674 -2.16 -30.04 -3.07
C LEU A 674 -2.95 -29.14 -2.13
N GLU A 675 -3.21 -27.90 -2.51
CA GLU A 675 -4.11 -26.96 -1.85
C GLU A 675 -5.03 -26.28 -2.88
N TYR A 676 -6.35 -26.34 -2.69
CA TYR A 676 -7.33 -25.78 -3.63
C TYR A 676 -8.64 -25.34 -2.98
N LEU A 677 -9.36 -24.45 -3.65
CA LEU A 677 -10.62 -23.86 -3.17
C LEU A 677 -11.82 -24.34 -3.96
N LEU A 678 -12.79 -25.00 -3.32
CA LEU A 678 -14.01 -25.46 -4.01
C LEU A 678 -14.82 -24.28 -4.59
N PRO A 679 -15.25 -24.35 -5.86
CA PRO A 679 -16.20 -23.40 -6.40
C PRO A 679 -17.59 -23.73 -5.82
N GLU A 680 -18.05 -22.90 -4.89
CA GLU A 680 -19.43 -22.84 -4.36
C GLU A 680 -19.95 -24.11 -3.66
N GLN A 681 -19.68 -24.20 -2.36
CA GLN A 681 -20.69 -24.65 -1.39
C GLN A 681 -20.86 -23.56 -0.33
N GLY A 682 -22.09 -23.39 0.14
CA GLY A 682 -22.51 -22.31 1.02
C GLY A 682 -21.59 -22.11 2.21
N ILE A 683 -21.34 -20.83 2.52
CA ILE A 683 -20.60 -20.41 3.71
C ILE A 683 -21.44 -20.81 4.92
N GLU A 684 -21.19 -22.01 5.44
CA GLU A 684 -21.51 -22.37 6.82
C GLU A 684 -20.27 -22.08 7.67
N THR A 685 -20.44 -21.13 8.58
CA THR A 685 -19.46 -20.78 9.61
C THR A 685 -19.51 -21.82 10.71
N GLU A 686 -18.50 -22.69 10.78
CA GLU A 686 -18.16 -23.40 12.02
C GLU A 686 -16.87 -22.84 12.63
N VAL A 687 -16.90 -22.74 13.95
CA VAL A 687 -15.99 -22.01 14.83
C VAL A 687 -15.12 -23.02 15.56
N GLU A 688 -13.80 -22.81 15.53
CA GLU A 688 -12.81 -23.17 16.56
C GLU A 688 -11.43 -22.69 16.03
N GLY A 689 -10.51 -22.01 16.70
CA GLY A 689 -10.34 -21.43 18.04
C GLY A 689 -8.81 -21.36 18.23
N THR A 690 -8.16 -20.20 18.44
CA THR A 690 -7.47 -19.92 19.72
C THR A 690 -6.81 -18.52 19.83
N VAL A 691 -7.06 -17.57 18.92
CA VAL A 691 -6.69 -16.14 19.15
C VAL A 691 -7.85 -15.20 18.84
N ASP A 692 -8.71 -15.61 17.92
CA ASP A 692 -10.00 -14.96 17.63
C ASP A 692 -11.00 -15.16 18.79
N ASP A 693 -10.88 -16.22 19.58
CA ASP A 693 -11.79 -16.52 20.70
C ASP A 693 -11.61 -15.57 21.90
N GLN A 694 -10.40 -15.09 22.17
CA GLN A 694 -10.18 -14.10 23.22
C GLN A 694 -10.73 -12.73 22.83
N LYS A 695 -10.53 -12.31 21.56
CA LYS A 695 -11.12 -11.07 21.05
C LYS A 695 -12.64 -11.15 20.87
N LYS A 696 -13.17 -12.31 20.46
CA LYS A 696 -14.61 -12.58 20.43
C LYS A 696 -15.21 -12.65 21.82
N GLN A 697 -14.53 -13.24 22.81
CA GLN A 697 -14.96 -13.19 24.21
C GLN A 697 -14.96 -11.77 24.76
N GLU A 698 -13.94 -10.95 24.47
CA GLU A 698 -13.89 -9.55 24.88
C GLU A 698 -14.99 -8.70 24.19
N GLU A 699 -15.20 -8.86 22.88
CA GLU A 699 -16.28 -8.18 22.16
C GLU A 699 -17.67 -8.66 22.60
N PHE A 700 -17.85 -9.96 22.85
CA PHE A 700 -19.09 -10.53 23.39
C PHE A 700 -19.35 -10.02 24.81
N PHE A 701 -18.34 -9.98 25.68
CA PHE A 701 -18.43 -9.46 27.04
C PHE A 701 -18.83 -7.99 27.07
N ILE A 702 -18.27 -7.15 26.20
CA ILE A 702 -18.64 -5.72 26.11
C ILE A 702 -20.08 -5.54 25.62
N ARG A 703 -20.52 -6.34 24.63
CA ARG A 703 -21.89 -6.28 24.10
C ARG A 703 -22.92 -6.71 25.12
N GLU A 704 -22.67 -7.83 25.81
CA GLU A 704 -23.52 -8.31 26.91
C GLU A 704 -23.51 -7.31 28.07
N ALA A 705 -22.37 -6.75 28.46
CA ALA A 705 -22.31 -5.74 29.52
C ALA A 705 -23.10 -4.47 29.16
N ASN A 706 -23.04 -4.01 27.90
CA ASN A 706 -23.84 -2.87 27.43
C ASN A 706 -25.34 -3.20 27.39
N TYR A 707 -25.70 -4.41 26.98
CA TYR A 707 -27.08 -4.89 26.98
C TYR A 707 -27.64 -5.02 28.40
N GLU A 708 -26.86 -5.59 29.32
CA GLU A 708 -27.17 -5.68 30.75
C GLU A 708 -27.30 -4.30 31.38
N MET A 709 -26.42 -3.35 31.02
CA MET A 709 -26.51 -1.97 31.51
C MET A 709 -27.84 -1.31 31.09
N TRP A 710 -28.26 -1.52 29.83
CA TRP A 710 -29.51 -1.02 29.30
C TRP A 710 -30.73 -1.68 29.94
N THR A 711 -30.77 -3.02 29.95
CA THR A 711 -31.91 -3.79 30.49
C THR A 711 -32.10 -3.58 31.99
N ASN A 712 -31.00 -3.42 32.74
CA ASN A 712 -31.05 -3.10 34.17
C ASN A 712 -31.18 -1.61 34.46
N LYS A 713 -31.32 -0.76 33.43
CA LYS A 713 -31.47 0.71 33.56
C LYS A 713 -30.39 1.39 34.40
N ARG A 714 -29.15 0.87 34.36
CA ARG A 714 -28.05 1.40 35.18
C ARG A 714 -27.45 2.62 34.51
N PHE A 715 -27.52 3.78 35.17
CA PHE A 715 -26.96 5.06 34.69
C PHE A 715 -27.67 5.69 33.48
N THR A 716 -28.91 5.27 33.18
CA THR A 716 -29.71 5.88 32.11
C THR A 716 -30.00 7.35 32.40
N ASP A 717 -29.73 8.21 31.43
CA ASP A 717 -29.84 9.68 31.50
C ASP A 717 -30.76 10.26 30.40
N CYS A 718 -31.45 9.39 29.66
CA CYS A 718 -32.43 9.72 28.63
C CYS A 718 -33.59 8.72 28.63
N CYS A 719 -34.76 9.15 28.17
CA CYS A 719 -35.94 8.32 28.00
C CYS A 719 -36.54 8.52 26.59
N ILE A 720 -36.81 7.44 25.87
CA ILE A 720 -37.55 7.49 24.61
C ILE A 720 -39.00 7.08 24.87
N LYS A 721 -39.94 7.98 24.55
CA LYS A 721 -41.38 7.74 24.64
C LYS A 721 -41.94 7.35 23.29
N VAL A 722 -42.56 6.18 23.22
CA VAL A 722 -43.19 5.62 22.02
C VAL A 722 -44.61 5.22 22.37
N GLY A 723 -45.57 6.09 22.05
CA GLY A 723 -46.96 5.93 22.51
C GLY A 723 -47.04 5.92 24.05
N HIS A 724 -47.52 4.83 24.63
CA HIS A 724 -47.60 4.63 26.09
C HIS A 724 -46.36 3.94 26.70
N THR A 725 -45.36 3.62 25.88
CA THR A 725 -44.15 2.92 26.32
C THR A 725 -43.02 3.91 26.53
N GLU A 726 -42.41 3.88 27.71
CA GLU A 726 -41.22 4.66 28.05
C GLU A 726 -40.01 3.71 28.12
N ILE A 727 -38.94 4.05 27.40
CA ILE A 727 -37.72 3.24 27.29
C ILE A 727 -36.53 4.07 27.74
N ASP A 728 -35.99 3.74 28.92
CA ASP A 728 -34.81 4.40 29.47
C ASP A 728 -33.55 3.98 28.71
N CYS A 729 -32.65 4.95 28.46
CA CYS A 729 -31.47 4.80 27.62
C CYS A 729 -30.37 5.81 27.99
N HIS A 730 -29.22 5.71 27.33
CA HIS A 730 -28.02 6.48 27.59
C HIS A 730 -27.72 7.43 26.43
N ARG A 731 -27.68 8.73 26.71
CA ARG A 731 -27.39 9.78 25.70
C ARG A 731 -26.06 9.53 25.01
N CYS A 732 -25.04 9.11 25.75
CA CYS A 732 -23.71 8.85 25.20
C CYS A 732 -23.70 7.71 24.18
N ILE A 733 -24.46 6.63 24.41
CA ILE A 733 -24.57 5.50 23.49
C ILE A 733 -25.38 5.92 22.25
N LEU A 734 -26.49 6.63 22.46
CA LEU A 734 -27.32 7.12 21.36
C LEU A 734 -26.57 8.10 20.45
N ALA A 735 -25.89 9.09 21.05
CA ALA A 735 -25.09 10.08 20.34
C ALA A 735 -23.87 9.47 19.63
N GLN A 736 -23.31 8.36 20.14
CA GLN A 736 -22.20 7.71 19.47
C GLN A 736 -22.65 7.01 18.19
N GLN A 737 -23.82 6.38 18.20
CA GLN A 737 -24.31 5.52 17.11
C GLN A 737 -25.19 6.24 16.08
N SER A 738 -25.65 7.47 16.37
CA SER A 738 -26.53 8.25 15.51
C SER A 738 -26.15 9.72 15.53
N GLU A 739 -25.92 10.30 14.36
CA GLU A 739 -25.69 11.73 14.21
C GLU A 739 -26.94 12.56 14.50
N VAL A 740 -28.12 11.98 14.25
CA VAL A 740 -29.41 12.60 14.57
C VAL A 740 -29.57 12.73 16.08
N PHE A 741 -29.36 11.66 16.85
CA PHE A 741 -29.40 11.73 18.30
C PHE A 741 -28.27 12.61 18.86
N ARG A 742 -27.07 12.56 18.29
CA ARG A 742 -25.97 13.47 18.67
C ARG A 742 -26.36 14.93 18.54
N SER A 743 -27.04 15.29 17.46
CA SER A 743 -27.53 16.65 17.22
C SER A 743 -28.67 17.02 18.19
N MET A 744 -29.58 16.09 18.46
CA MET A 744 -30.68 16.28 19.43
C MET A 744 -30.20 16.55 20.87
N PHE A 745 -28.99 16.10 21.23
CA PHE A 745 -28.43 16.32 22.57
C PHE A 745 -27.54 17.56 22.69
N GLN A 746 -27.45 18.41 21.65
CA GLN A 746 -26.81 19.72 21.74
C GLN A 746 -27.72 20.71 22.50
N GLU A 747 -27.13 21.62 23.29
CA GLU A 747 -27.80 22.42 24.36
C GLU A 747 -29.03 23.25 23.93
N GLU A 748 -29.22 23.46 22.63
CA GLU A 748 -30.30 24.24 22.05
C GLU A 748 -31.63 23.47 21.92
N PHE A 749 -31.62 22.14 21.99
CA PHE A 749 -32.81 21.30 21.77
C PHE A 749 -33.53 20.90 23.06
N ARG A 750 -34.85 20.66 22.97
CA ARG A 750 -35.69 20.28 24.13
C ARG A 750 -35.23 18.94 24.69
N GLU A 751 -34.90 18.02 23.82
CA GLU A 751 -34.40 16.67 24.10
C GLU A 751 -33.11 16.71 24.93
N ALA A 752 -32.22 17.67 24.67
CA ALA A 752 -31.01 17.89 25.45
C ALA A 752 -31.31 18.38 26.88
N ARG A 753 -32.34 19.20 27.06
CA ARG A 753 -32.71 19.78 28.37
C ARG A 753 -33.55 18.84 29.22
N GLU A 754 -34.53 18.21 28.61
CA GLU A 754 -35.52 17.37 29.30
C GLU A 754 -35.07 15.90 29.36
N GLY A 755 -34.18 15.46 28.47
CA GLY A 755 -33.77 14.06 28.39
C GLY A 755 -34.86 13.12 27.91
N VAL A 756 -35.89 13.66 27.24
CA VAL A 756 -37.04 12.91 26.74
C VAL A 756 -37.09 13.07 25.22
N ILE A 757 -37.14 11.95 24.49
CA ILE A 757 -37.31 11.91 23.04
C ILE A 757 -38.66 11.26 22.73
N GLU A 758 -39.53 11.96 22.02
CA GLU A 758 -40.85 11.43 21.63
C GLU A 758 -40.84 10.89 20.19
N ILE A 759 -41.13 9.60 20.03
CA ILE A 759 -41.28 8.95 18.73
C ILE A 759 -42.75 8.56 18.54
N LEU A 760 -43.44 9.30 17.67
CA LEU A 760 -44.88 9.17 17.49
C LEU A 760 -45.27 8.27 16.30
N ASP A 761 -44.35 8.02 15.38
CA ASP A 761 -44.57 7.40 14.08
C ASP A 761 -43.94 6.01 13.95
N CYS A 762 -43.67 5.34 15.08
CA CYS A 762 -43.08 4.01 15.09
C CYS A 762 -43.65 3.13 16.21
N LYS A 763 -43.64 1.81 16.01
CA LYS A 763 -44.07 0.84 17.03
C LYS A 763 -43.00 0.71 18.12
N PRO A 764 -43.39 0.50 19.39
CA PRO A 764 -42.43 0.29 20.48
C PRO A 764 -41.46 -0.88 20.21
N GLY A 765 -41.92 -1.95 19.54
CA GLY A 765 -41.08 -3.10 19.19
C GLY A 765 -39.94 -2.74 18.23
N VAL A 766 -40.21 -1.90 17.23
CA VAL A 766 -39.22 -1.46 16.24
C VAL A 766 -38.18 -0.55 16.90
N VAL A 767 -38.62 0.39 17.75
CA VAL A 767 -37.70 1.28 18.51
C VAL A 767 -36.83 0.46 19.47
N LYS A 768 -37.39 -0.57 20.12
CA LYS A 768 -36.61 -1.46 20.98
C LYS A 768 -35.52 -2.19 20.20
N LYS A 769 -35.76 -2.56 18.94
CA LYS A 769 -34.77 -3.24 18.10
C LYS A 769 -33.71 -2.32 17.53
N LEU A 770 -34.08 -1.09 17.20
CA LEU A 770 -33.12 -0.02 16.95
C LEU A 770 -32.16 0.13 18.14
N LEU A 771 -32.70 0.22 19.35
CA LEU A 771 -31.91 0.36 20.57
C LEU A 771 -31.05 -0.89 20.84
N GLU A 772 -31.60 -2.09 20.75
CA GLU A 772 -30.83 -3.35 20.89
C GLU A 772 -29.58 -3.34 19.99
N PHE A 773 -29.73 -2.91 18.73
CA PHE A 773 -28.60 -2.77 17.83
C PHE A 773 -27.63 -1.66 18.25
N MET A 774 -28.11 -0.50 18.71
CA MET A 774 -27.24 0.60 19.15
C MET A 774 -26.40 0.22 20.38
N TYR A 775 -26.89 -0.67 21.25
CA TYR A 775 -26.14 -1.12 22.43
C TYR A 775 -25.21 -2.30 22.15
N THR A 776 -25.63 -3.24 21.29
CA THR A 776 -24.93 -4.52 21.12
C THR A 776 -24.24 -4.67 19.76
N GLY A 777 -24.51 -3.79 18.81
CA GLY A 777 -24.02 -3.89 17.43
C GLY A 777 -24.59 -5.10 16.65
N SER A 778 -25.60 -5.76 17.19
CA SER A 778 -26.31 -6.88 16.59
C SER A 778 -27.78 -6.83 17.01
N PHE A 779 -28.64 -7.55 16.31
CA PHE A 779 -30.00 -7.83 16.78
C PHE A 779 -30.22 -9.33 16.55
N GLY A 780 -30.79 -10.03 17.54
CA GLY A 780 -30.81 -11.50 17.55
C GLY A 780 -31.50 -12.14 16.34
N ALA A 781 -31.07 -13.32 15.89
CA ALA A 781 -31.61 -13.98 14.70
C ALA A 781 -33.12 -14.36 14.79
N SER A 782 -33.74 -14.32 15.97
CA SER A 782 -35.14 -14.72 16.21
C SER A 782 -36.15 -13.58 15.95
N LEU A 783 -36.02 -12.84 14.85
CA LEU A 783 -36.57 -11.49 14.79
C LEU A 783 -37.69 -11.16 13.80
N PHE A 784 -38.45 -12.15 13.36
CA PHE A 784 -39.68 -11.85 12.63
C PHE A 784 -40.89 -12.47 13.34
N ASP A 785 -41.15 -11.95 14.54
CA ASP A 785 -42.46 -12.04 15.19
C ASP A 785 -43.35 -10.88 14.72
N ALA A 786 -44.63 -10.90 15.08
CA ALA A 786 -45.65 -9.90 14.72
C ALA A 786 -45.38 -8.44 15.17
N THR A 787 -44.19 -8.11 15.68
CA THR A 787 -43.88 -6.85 16.38
C THR A 787 -42.95 -5.89 15.62
N CYS A 788 -42.19 -6.36 14.62
CA CYS A 788 -41.25 -5.54 13.84
C CYS A 788 -40.94 -6.21 12.49
N THR A 789 -41.11 -5.50 11.37
CA THR A 789 -40.63 -5.98 10.05
C THR A 789 -39.26 -5.38 9.70
N VAL A 790 -38.54 -5.98 8.73
CA VAL A 790 -37.24 -5.44 8.28
C VAL A 790 -37.40 -4.07 7.65
N GLU A 791 -38.50 -3.85 6.93
CA GLU A 791 -38.84 -2.58 6.30
C GLU A 791 -39.07 -1.49 7.34
N GLU A 792 -39.82 -1.79 8.41
CA GLU A 792 -40.02 -0.85 9.53
C GLU A 792 -38.70 -0.52 10.23
N LEU A 793 -37.81 -1.50 10.39
CA LEU A 793 -36.49 -1.31 11.01
C LEU A 793 -35.55 -0.49 10.11
N LEU A 794 -35.57 -0.72 8.80
CA LEU A 794 -34.80 0.07 7.84
C LEU A 794 -35.26 1.52 7.84
N ALA A 795 -36.58 1.75 7.82
CA ALA A 795 -37.16 3.09 7.81
C ALA A 795 -36.75 3.90 9.03
N ILE A 796 -36.78 3.30 10.23
CA ILE A 796 -36.33 3.99 11.44
C ILE A 796 -34.80 4.16 11.49
N ALA A 797 -34.03 3.20 10.98
CA ALA A 797 -32.57 3.30 10.91
C ALA A 797 -32.13 4.45 10.00
N ASP A 798 -32.80 4.62 8.86
CA ASP A 798 -32.58 5.75 7.95
C ASP A 798 -32.97 7.08 8.62
N LYS A 799 -34.16 7.14 9.25
CA LYS A 799 -34.65 8.34 9.96
C LYS A 799 -33.68 8.87 11.01
N TYR A 800 -33.03 7.97 11.76
CA TYR A 800 -32.05 8.32 12.79
C TYR A 800 -30.59 8.16 12.32
N ALA A 801 -30.33 8.03 11.03
CA ALA A 801 -28.99 7.93 10.44
C ALA A 801 -28.10 6.85 11.09
N VAL A 802 -28.67 5.68 11.41
CA VAL A 802 -27.93 4.51 11.92
C VAL A 802 -27.52 3.64 10.74
N LEU A 803 -26.50 4.11 10.00
CA LEU A 803 -26.11 3.56 8.69
C LEU A 803 -25.84 2.04 8.71
N ARG A 804 -25.14 1.54 9.73
CA ARG A 804 -24.82 0.10 9.83
C ARG A 804 -26.06 -0.78 9.97
N LEU A 805 -27.09 -0.30 10.67
CA LEU A 805 -28.36 -1.02 10.79
C LEU A 805 -29.10 -0.99 9.46
N LYS A 806 -29.13 0.18 8.81
CA LYS A 806 -29.73 0.34 7.47
C LYS A 806 -29.10 -0.64 6.47
N GLU A 807 -27.78 -0.71 6.38
CA GLU A 807 -27.06 -1.63 5.49
C GLU A 807 -27.37 -3.11 5.78
N GLN A 808 -27.48 -3.49 7.06
CA GLN A 808 -27.87 -4.85 7.44
C GLN A 808 -29.31 -5.18 7.01
N CYS A 809 -30.24 -4.24 7.18
CA CYS A 809 -31.61 -4.39 6.71
C CYS A 809 -31.68 -4.48 5.17
N GLU A 810 -30.93 -3.67 4.44
CA GLU A 810 -30.83 -3.73 2.98
C GLU A 810 -30.35 -5.10 2.50
N PHE A 811 -29.34 -5.65 3.17
CA PHE A 811 -28.84 -6.99 2.86
C PHE A 811 -29.87 -8.08 3.14
N MET A 812 -30.61 -8.02 4.25
CA MET A 812 -31.67 -8.99 4.54
C MET A 812 -32.80 -8.93 3.51
N LEU A 813 -33.30 -7.74 3.18
CA LEU A 813 -34.33 -7.55 2.14
C LEU A 813 -33.85 -8.04 0.77
N SER A 814 -32.55 -7.90 0.46
CA SER A 814 -32.00 -8.40 -0.80
C SER A 814 -32.04 -9.93 -0.92
N LYS A 815 -32.01 -10.66 0.20
CA LYS A 815 -32.10 -12.14 0.21
C LYS A 815 -33.52 -12.63 0.01
N GLU A 816 -34.52 -11.84 0.40
CA GLU A 816 -35.93 -12.15 0.22
C GLU A 816 -36.47 -11.76 -1.16
N LEU A 817 -35.64 -11.08 -1.98
CA LEU A 817 -36.01 -10.57 -3.28
C LEU A 817 -36.44 -11.69 -4.24
N ASN A 818 -37.66 -11.57 -4.75
CA ASN A 818 -38.28 -12.48 -5.69
C ASN A 818 -39.23 -11.73 -6.64
N VAL A 819 -39.77 -12.41 -7.65
CA VAL A 819 -40.61 -11.76 -8.68
C VAL A 819 -41.85 -11.08 -8.10
N LYS A 820 -42.41 -11.58 -6.98
CA LYS A 820 -43.65 -11.05 -6.38
C LYS A 820 -43.42 -9.78 -5.57
N ASN A 821 -42.29 -9.67 -4.87
CA ASN A 821 -41.99 -8.50 -4.03
C ASN A 821 -41.04 -7.49 -4.71
N PHE A 822 -40.56 -7.79 -5.92
CA PHE A 822 -39.61 -6.97 -6.66
C PHE A 822 -40.02 -5.49 -6.77
N SER A 823 -41.21 -5.20 -7.29
CA SER A 823 -41.65 -3.81 -7.54
C SER A 823 -41.82 -3.02 -6.25
N GLN A 824 -42.30 -3.70 -5.19
CA GLN A 824 -42.46 -3.11 -3.87
C GLN A 824 -41.10 -2.78 -3.24
N LEU A 825 -40.16 -3.73 -3.27
CA LEU A 825 -38.81 -3.53 -2.72
C LEU A 825 -38.00 -2.52 -3.53
N ALA A 826 -38.17 -2.46 -4.85
CA ALA A 826 -37.55 -1.45 -5.69
C ALA A 826 -38.05 -0.04 -5.33
N SER A 827 -39.36 0.13 -5.16
CA SER A 827 -39.96 1.41 -4.72
C SER A 827 -39.52 1.78 -3.31
N PHE A 828 -39.43 0.78 -2.43
CA PHE A 828 -38.95 0.95 -1.06
C PHE A 828 -37.48 1.37 -1.02
N ALA A 829 -36.64 0.76 -1.87
CA ALA A 829 -35.23 1.10 -1.98
C ALA A 829 -35.03 2.55 -2.44
N ASP A 830 -35.84 3.00 -3.39
CA ASP A 830 -35.82 4.38 -3.87
C ASP A 830 -36.27 5.38 -2.79
N LEU A 831 -37.38 5.08 -2.10
CA LEU A 831 -37.96 5.93 -1.05
C LEU A 831 -36.98 6.22 0.08
N TYR A 832 -36.20 5.22 0.51
CA TYR A 832 -35.23 5.35 1.60
C TYR A 832 -33.79 5.52 1.10
N SER A 833 -33.56 5.77 -0.20
CA SER A 833 -32.21 5.88 -0.77
C SER A 833 -31.30 4.71 -0.35
N ALA A 834 -31.82 3.49 -0.40
CA ALA A 834 -31.18 2.24 -0.02
C ALA A 834 -30.44 1.62 -1.23
N GLU A 835 -29.20 2.05 -1.41
CA GLU A 835 -28.39 1.79 -2.60
C GLU A 835 -28.01 0.31 -2.76
N LEU A 836 -27.74 -0.42 -1.66
CA LEU A 836 -27.40 -1.85 -1.73
C LEU A 836 -28.62 -2.66 -2.18
N LEU A 837 -29.81 -2.32 -1.66
CA LEU A 837 -31.06 -2.95 -2.08
C LEU A 837 -31.41 -2.59 -3.52
N LYS A 838 -31.26 -1.33 -3.94
CA LYS A 838 -31.52 -0.87 -5.32
C LYS A 838 -30.60 -1.57 -6.34
N ARG A 839 -29.33 -1.78 -6.00
CA ARG A 839 -28.38 -2.61 -6.78
C ARG A 839 -28.77 -4.09 -6.82
N ALA A 840 -29.29 -4.63 -5.73
CA ALA A 840 -29.80 -6.00 -5.72
C ALA A 840 -31.03 -6.15 -6.63
N CYS A 841 -31.96 -5.20 -6.58
CA CYS A 841 -33.09 -5.11 -7.51
C CYS A 841 -32.61 -5.04 -8.97
N THR A 842 -31.65 -4.17 -9.29
CA THR A 842 -31.10 -4.07 -10.65
C THR A 842 -30.51 -5.40 -11.14
N ARG A 843 -29.69 -6.07 -10.32
CA ARG A 843 -29.12 -7.39 -10.66
C ARG A 843 -30.19 -8.47 -10.82
N PHE A 844 -31.21 -8.48 -9.95
CA PHE A 844 -32.33 -9.41 -10.05
C PHE A 844 -33.13 -9.18 -11.34
N LEU A 845 -33.32 -7.92 -11.74
CA LEU A 845 -33.98 -7.57 -12.99
C LEU A 845 -33.22 -8.13 -14.21
N VAL A 846 -31.88 -8.04 -14.24
CA VAL A 846 -31.07 -8.61 -15.32
C VAL A 846 -31.31 -10.12 -15.46
N GLY A 847 -31.25 -10.86 -14.34
CA GLY A 847 -31.45 -12.32 -14.33
C GLY A 847 -32.88 -12.77 -14.60
N HIS A 848 -33.89 -11.94 -14.27
CA HIS A 848 -35.31 -12.30 -14.32
C HIS A 848 -36.17 -11.36 -15.19
N HIS A 849 -35.57 -10.59 -16.11
CA HIS A 849 -36.25 -9.54 -16.89
C HIS A 849 -37.53 -10.04 -17.57
N LYS A 850 -37.53 -11.25 -18.14
CA LYS A 850 -38.69 -11.81 -18.84
C LYS A 850 -39.90 -12.02 -17.94
N THR A 851 -39.67 -12.44 -16.69
CA THR A 851 -40.74 -12.73 -15.73
C THR A 851 -41.17 -11.46 -14.99
N VAL A 852 -40.20 -10.63 -14.57
CA VAL A 852 -40.47 -9.36 -13.89
C VAL A 852 -41.21 -8.39 -14.80
N MET A 853 -40.77 -8.19 -16.05
CA MET A 853 -41.39 -7.20 -16.95
C MET A 853 -42.80 -7.57 -17.40
N ARG A 854 -43.19 -8.85 -17.30
CA ARG A 854 -44.56 -9.32 -17.62
C ARG A 854 -45.49 -9.27 -16.42
N SER A 855 -44.95 -9.13 -15.20
CA SER A 855 -45.73 -9.08 -13.97
C SER A 855 -46.72 -7.90 -13.97
N PRO A 856 -47.90 -8.04 -13.34
CA PRO A 856 -48.81 -6.91 -13.15
C PRO A 856 -48.18 -5.81 -12.28
N ASP A 857 -47.36 -6.17 -11.29
CA ASP A 857 -46.74 -5.24 -10.36
C ASP A 857 -45.69 -4.35 -11.03
N TRP A 858 -44.99 -4.84 -12.05
CA TRP A 858 -44.08 -4.03 -12.85
C TRP A 858 -44.82 -3.04 -13.76
N ARG A 859 -45.98 -3.45 -14.31
CA ARG A 859 -46.85 -2.54 -15.07
C ARG A 859 -47.39 -1.43 -14.17
N GLU A 860 -47.71 -1.74 -12.92
CA GLU A 860 -48.14 -0.75 -11.95
C GLU A 860 -46.99 0.17 -11.51
N LEU A 861 -45.79 -0.36 -11.30
CA LEU A 861 -44.59 0.44 -11.02
C LEU A 861 -44.31 1.46 -12.12
N LYS A 862 -44.43 1.06 -13.39
CA LYS A 862 -44.27 1.96 -14.54
C LYS A 862 -45.30 3.10 -14.57
N LYS A 863 -46.50 2.89 -14.05
CA LYS A 863 -47.53 3.92 -13.97
C LYS A 863 -47.31 4.85 -12.78
N THR A 864 -46.94 4.29 -11.63
CA THR A 864 -46.85 5.00 -10.36
C THR A 864 -45.52 5.72 -10.16
N ASN A 865 -44.41 5.13 -10.61
CA ASN A 865 -43.07 5.73 -10.58
C ASN A 865 -42.29 5.41 -11.89
N PRO A 866 -42.61 6.10 -13.00
CA PRO A 866 -41.95 5.86 -14.29
C PRO A 866 -40.45 6.19 -14.26
N GLY A 867 -40.02 7.15 -13.43
CA GLY A 867 -38.61 7.53 -13.28
C GLY A 867 -37.77 6.37 -12.75
N LEU A 868 -38.20 5.76 -11.65
CA LEU A 868 -37.54 4.59 -11.09
C LEU A 868 -37.56 3.39 -12.05
N ALA A 869 -38.67 3.16 -12.75
CA ALA A 869 -38.77 2.06 -13.70
C ALA A 869 -37.79 2.23 -14.88
N ASN A 870 -37.62 3.46 -15.38
CA ASN A 870 -36.65 3.77 -16.43
C ASN A 870 -35.22 3.65 -15.92
N GLU A 871 -34.92 4.20 -14.74
CA GLU A 871 -33.60 4.11 -14.12
C GLU A 871 -33.16 2.65 -13.92
N LEU A 872 -34.06 1.79 -13.43
CA LEU A 872 -33.78 0.36 -13.26
C LEU A 872 -33.57 -0.35 -14.60
N LEU A 873 -34.29 0.05 -15.65
CA LEU A 873 -34.11 -0.52 -16.99
C LEU A 873 -32.80 -0.08 -17.63
N GLU A 874 -32.48 1.21 -17.59
CA GLU A 874 -31.20 1.75 -18.07
C GLU A 874 -30.03 1.11 -17.33
N SER A 875 -30.13 1.01 -16.01
CA SER A 875 -29.13 0.36 -15.18
C SER A 875 -29.01 -1.14 -15.50
N ALA A 876 -30.11 -1.83 -15.80
CA ALA A 876 -30.08 -3.24 -16.19
C ALA A 876 -29.53 -3.46 -17.61
N LEU A 877 -29.78 -2.55 -18.55
CA LEU A 877 -29.22 -2.60 -19.91
C LEU A 877 -27.71 -2.38 -19.90
N ASN A 878 -27.21 -1.47 -19.05
CA ASN A 878 -25.78 -1.22 -18.86
C ASN A 878 -25.04 -2.37 -18.13
N VAL A 879 -25.76 -3.32 -17.53
CA VAL A 879 -25.17 -4.54 -16.95
C VAL A 879 -25.05 -5.66 -17.99
N GLY A 880 -25.75 -5.55 -19.14
CA GLY A 880 -25.89 -6.59 -20.17
C GLY A 880 -24.98 -6.48 -21.40
N GLU A 881 -24.27 -5.36 -21.61
CA GLU A 881 -23.23 -5.24 -22.64
C GLU A 881 -21.83 -5.25 -22.02
N PRO A 882 -20.83 -5.92 -22.66
CA PRO A 882 -19.44 -5.63 -22.37
C PRO A 882 -19.15 -4.23 -22.91
N LEU A 883 -19.28 -3.22 -22.05
CA LEU A 883 -19.19 -1.82 -22.47
C LEU A 883 -17.75 -1.43 -22.84
N GLY A 884 -17.46 -1.57 -24.14
CA GLY A 884 -16.58 -0.70 -24.88
C GLY A 884 -17.39 0.45 -25.51
N ASN A 885 -16.79 1.63 -25.46
CA ASN A 885 -17.17 2.92 -26.06
C ASN A 885 -18.26 2.92 -27.17
N SER A 886 -19.35 3.63 -26.90
CA SER A 886 -19.85 4.71 -27.79
C SER A 886 -20.93 5.54 -27.08
N MET A 887 -20.68 6.84 -26.89
CA MET A 887 -21.62 7.91 -27.26
C MET A 887 -20.96 9.26 -26.95
N ASP A 888 -20.33 9.86 -27.95
CA ASP A 888 -20.35 11.32 -28.14
C ASP A 888 -21.48 11.63 -29.14
N GLU A 889 -21.98 12.86 -29.05
CA GLU A 889 -23.00 13.55 -29.87
C GLU A 889 -24.46 13.48 -29.36
N LEU A 890 -24.93 14.56 -28.70
CA LEU A 890 -25.54 15.72 -29.37
C LEU A 890 -25.86 16.86 -28.37
N ASP A 891 -25.15 17.97 -28.56
CA ASP A 891 -25.56 19.37 -28.75
C ASP A 891 -26.57 20.12 -27.84
N ASP A 892 -26.25 21.41 -27.69
CA ASP A 892 -26.86 22.51 -26.95
C ASP A 892 -28.34 22.78 -27.29
N SER A 893 -29.15 22.96 -26.24
CA SER A 893 -30.09 24.08 -26.21
C SER A 893 -30.30 24.60 -24.77
N ASN A 894 -29.98 25.88 -24.60
CA ASN A 894 -30.34 26.70 -23.45
C ASN A 894 -31.85 26.60 -23.15
N ASP A 895 -32.20 26.26 -21.93
CA ASP A 895 -33.35 26.85 -21.23
C ASP A 895 -33.07 26.87 -19.73
N GLU A 896 -33.18 28.07 -19.15
CA GLU A 896 -33.10 28.33 -17.72
C GLU A 896 -34.15 27.51 -16.96
N ILE A 897 -33.73 26.68 -15.99
CA ILE A 897 -34.65 26.04 -15.05
C ILE A 897 -34.14 26.21 -13.62
N GLU A 898 -34.92 26.95 -12.84
CA GLU A 898 -34.79 27.20 -11.39
C GLU A 898 -34.60 25.91 -10.55
N PRO A 899 -34.00 26.01 -9.35
CA PRO A 899 -33.87 24.87 -8.45
C PRO A 899 -35.25 24.34 -8.00
N PRO A 900 -35.47 23.01 -7.95
CA PRO A 900 -36.76 22.45 -7.58
C PRO A 900 -37.08 22.65 -6.10
N PRO A 901 -38.37 22.80 -5.73
CA PRO A 901 -38.79 23.17 -4.39
C PRO A 901 -38.67 21.99 -3.42
N ARG A 902 -38.18 22.26 -2.21
CA ARG A 902 -38.22 21.33 -1.08
C ARG A 902 -39.68 20.97 -0.76
N LYS A 903 -40.10 19.73 -1.06
CA LYS A 903 -41.40 19.21 -0.63
C LYS A 903 -41.45 19.07 0.90
N ARG A 904 -42.32 19.86 1.53
CA ARG A 904 -42.71 19.74 2.94
C ARG A 904 -43.36 18.38 3.20
N LEU A 905 -42.87 17.64 4.21
CA LEU A 905 -43.55 16.50 4.81
C LEU A 905 -44.93 16.93 5.36
N ARG A 906 -46.00 16.34 4.84
CA ARG A 906 -47.35 16.46 5.43
C ARG A 906 -47.48 15.52 6.63
N ARG A 907 -47.87 16.07 7.78
CA ARG A 907 -48.34 15.32 8.96
C ARG A 907 -49.60 14.52 8.60
N PHE A 908 -49.60 13.21 8.85
CA PHE A 908 -50.83 12.42 8.89
C PHE A 908 -51.42 12.48 10.29
N GLY A 909 -52.60 13.08 10.40
CA GLY A 909 -53.49 12.99 11.56
C GLY A 909 -54.55 11.91 11.32
N ASN A 910 -54.83 11.16 12.39
CA ASN A 910 -55.86 10.12 12.51
C ASN A 910 -57.22 10.56 11.96
N ASN A 911 -57.95 9.62 11.32
CA ASN A 911 -59.41 9.63 11.36
C ASN A 911 -59.98 8.21 11.24
N ALA A 912 -60.85 7.89 12.20
CA ALA A 912 -61.79 6.78 12.21
C ALA A 912 -63.11 7.21 11.49
N PRO A 913 -64.02 6.27 11.16
CA PRO A 913 -64.73 6.26 9.88
C PRO A 913 -66.16 6.80 9.95
N GLY A 914 -66.70 7.15 8.77
CA GLY A 914 -68.13 7.42 8.62
C GLY A 914 -68.53 7.71 7.18
N GLN A 915 -69.19 6.71 6.56
CA GLN A 915 -70.33 6.77 5.63
C GLN A 915 -70.31 7.75 4.45
N GLY A 916 -70.69 7.25 3.26
CA GLY A 916 -71.32 8.10 2.26
C GLY A 916 -71.11 7.66 0.81
N ASP A 917 -71.93 6.70 0.41
CA ASP A 917 -72.53 6.50 -0.91
C ASP A 917 -72.11 7.32 -2.16
N SER A 918 -71.98 6.54 -3.23
CA SER A 918 -72.64 6.72 -4.54
C SER A 918 -71.98 7.56 -5.65
N SER A 919 -71.86 6.87 -6.79
CA SER A 919 -71.98 7.35 -8.17
C SER A 919 -70.87 8.25 -8.71
N ALA A 920 -70.54 8.28 -9.99
CA ALA A 920 -70.66 7.41 -11.16
C ALA A 920 -69.88 8.15 -12.27
N SER A 921 -69.20 7.40 -13.14
CA SER A 921 -68.89 7.74 -14.55
C SER A 921 -68.32 9.12 -14.92
N GLN A 922 -67.04 9.15 -15.32
CA GLN A 922 -66.64 9.29 -16.73
C GLN A 922 -65.19 8.85 -16.93
#